data_AF-A0A093Z441-F1
#
_entry.id   AF-A0A093Z441-F1
#
_cell.length_a   1.000
_cell.length_b   1.000
_cell.length_c   1.000
_cell.angle_alpha   90.00
_cell.angle_beta   90.00
_cell.angle_gamma   90.00
#
_symmetry.space_group_name_H-M   'P 1'
#
loop_
_entity.id
_entity.type
_entity.pdbx_description
1 polymer ?
#
loop_
_entity_poly.entity_id
_entity_poly.type
_entity_poly.pdbx_seq_one_letter_code
_entity_poly.pdbx_strand_id
1 'polypeptide(L)'
;MKSKALRSLYPQSAISTCRKFGIVNICIDSTTENEEHPVLLAESVPNYAQAKSRGKQTCHEASNHPVAWPSLEIPRRQEFIDHVQARLLSLFTDVICLFAQDYGGLDAVAETLITWATIGPASNLEHPIRPRLLIVANISGNHFASEALRLQLKVLSHPGFSDSFSSLNVINVLGVSGHTPRGHFSAFEQVLKEEIRLQRAARINTHTLFSMVHIAAFFDLALENFARSPPSTFSFIHASRDDFKVSPNFPEHLRSFMRVLADKKLPGQYAWEFIASAIILDAFPPDMHMFSPSEVFRVLYREECVLGIQEYLDTQQLSANLFAKIIFASKAKARLSIWSWMSLWSWISWIMRISGGRYDADILEKVLQEAYGTTPMFHTARPSGMKYAVTATTLSDATLCLISNYHMEGKQTSNLGYKHLPPTSDKGEILMWEAARCTTAAPTIFNPKRLRSYGTFQDGGLRNNNPVRPGIRLVSQIRKDSDCDIVLSIGNGFEQKPLSPVASNFRNLFLDGALARLYRASMESLSLNGQNSWDDHWHGLDEETKKNHFRLNLPLEGKEPSIDDTGIMDSLYQQTMRHQGDMIEIIRAFKAVTFFFELDRSIVEDGPHFICYGSVLSRSPDAPRFIRLLTSDYPYAQFFNNGTSLRATTIGLQLPTPASKGYPNQLSGEPKTAPCYTD
;
A
#
# COMPACT_ATOMS: atom_id res chain seq x y z
N MET A 1 -15.26 -19.94 31.12
CA MET A 1 -15.56 -19.06 29.97
C MET A 1 -14.85 -19.53 28.71
N LYS A 2 -13.53 -19.73 28.78
CA LYS A 2 -12.68 -20.29 27.71
C LYS A 2 -13.29 -21.44 26.92
N SER A 3 -13.77 -22.51 27.57
CA SER A 3 -14.34 -23.67 26.86
C SER A 3 -15.58 -23.35 26.03
N LYS A 4 -16.39 -22.35 26.44
CA LYS A 4 -17.56 -21.89 25.66
C LYS A 4 -17.11 -21.08 24.44
N ALA A 5 -16.10 -20.23 24.61
CA ALA A 5 -15.53 -19.44 23.52
C ALA A 5 -14.89 -20.34 22.46
N LEU A 6 -14.06 -21.30 22.86
CA LEU A 6 -13.42 -22.26 21.95
C LEU A 6 -14.44 -23.07 21.14
N ARG A 7 -15.51 -23.57 21.77
CA ARG A 7 -16.59 -24.29 21.06
C ARG A 7 -17.37 -23.40 20.09
N SER A 8 -17.47 -22.11 20.37
CA SER A 8 -18.18 -21.16 19.51
C SER A 8 -17.35 -20.73 18.31
N LEU A 9 -16.07 -20.44 18.52
CA LEU A 9 -15.15 -19.96 17.49
C LEU A 9 -14.63 -21.08 16.61
N TYR A 10 -14.38 -22.24 17.21
CA TYR A 10 -13.75 -23.38 16.56
C TYR A 10 -14.59 -24.65 16.80
N PRO A 11 -15.85 -24.69 16.33
CA PRO A 11 -16.79 -25.76 16.63
C PRO A 11 -16.35 -27.13 16.10
N GLN A 12 -15.56 -27.13 15.01
CA GLN A 12 -15.03 -28.35 14.39
C GLN A 12 -13.64 -28.73 14.90
N SER A 13 -13.01 -27.90 15.74
CA SER A 13 -11.68 -28.21 16.26
C SER A 13 -11.72 -29.38 17.23
N ALA A 14 -10.77 -30.30 17.07
CA ALA A 14 -10.57 -31.40 18.00
C ALA A 14 -10.11 -30.93 19.40
N ILE A 15 -9.80 -29.64 19.60
CA ILE A 15 -9.30 -29.12 20.87
C ILE A 15 -10.28 -29.33 22.03
N SER A 16 -11.59 -29.28 21.73
CA SER A 16 -12.63 -29.43 22.74
C SER A 16 -12.85 -30.88 23.17
N THR A 17 -12.39 -31.84 22.36
CA THR A 17 -12.50 -33.29 22.56
C THR A 17 -11.15 -33.95 22.90
N CYS A 18 -10.04 -33.26 22.65
CA CYS A 18 -8.70 -33.76 22.91
C CYS A 18 -8.46 -33.89 24.43
N ARG A 19 -7.87 -35.02 24.85
CA ARG A 19 -7.53 -35.25 26.25
C ARG A 19 -6.36 -34.33 26.63
N LYS A 20 -6.59 -33.42 27.58
CA LYS A 20 -5.58 -32.46 28.05
C LYS A 20 -4.47 -33.17 28.81
N PHE A 21 -3.33 -33.37 28.14
CA PHE A 21 -2.10 -33.89 28.75
C PHE A 21 -1.02 -32.81 28.71
N GLY A 22 -0.14 -32.79 29.71
CA GLY A 22 1.00 -31.87 29.73
C GLY A 22 0.62 -30.38 29.84
N ILE A 23 1.52 -29.51 29.37
CA ILE A 23 1.44 -28.04 29.53
C ILE A 23 0.59 -27.42 28.43
N VAL A 24 0.80 -27.83 27.18
CA VAL A 24 0.12 -27.30 25.99
C VAL A 24 -0.27 -28.42 25.05
N ASN A 25 -1.46 -28.31 24.46
CA ASN A 25 -1.94 -29.21 23.42
C ASN A 25 -2.22 -28.37 22.16
N ILE A 26 -1.66 -28.77 21.02
CA ILE A 26 -1.81 -28.05 19.75
C ILE A 26 -2.76 -28.83 18.86
N CYS A 27 -3.69 -28.13 18.20
CA CYS A 27 -4.48 -28.69 17.11
C CYS A 27 -4.62 -27.69 15.97
N ILE A 28 -4.83 -28.20 14.76
CA ILE A 28 -5.22 -27.39 13.62
C ILE A 28 -6.73 -27.12 13.64
N ASP A 29 -7.14 -25.93 13.23
CA ASP A 29 -8.53 -25.67 12.88
C ASP A 29 -8.81 -26.31 11.52
N SER A 30 -9.63 -27.36 11.53
CA SER A 30 -9.99 -28.15 10.35
C SER A 30 -10.63 -27.31 9.24
N THR A 31 -11.23 -26.16 9.57
CA THR A 31 -11.83 -25.27 8.56
C THR A 31 -10.78 -24.52 7.74
N THR A 32 -9.58 -24.34 8.31
CA THR A 32 -8.47 -23.58 7.70
C THR A 32 -7.33 -24.47 7.23
N GLU A 33 -7.45 -25.80 7.37
CA GLU A 33 -6.38 -26.77 7.10
C GLU A 33 -5.85 -26.70 5.66
N ASN A 34 -6.72 -26.41 4.69
CA ASN A 34 -6.38 -26.29 3.28
C ASN A 34 -6.19 -24.84 2.81
N GLU A 35 -6.22 -23.87 3.72
CA GLU A 35 -5.94 -22.47 3.38
C GLU A 35 -4.43 -22.22 3.27
N GLU A 36 -4.04 -21.14 2.58
CA GLU A 36 -2.63 -20.70 2.50
C GLU A 36 -2.01 -20.43 3.89
N HIS A 37 -2.86 -20.09 4.87
CA HIS A 37 -2.45 -19.74 6.22
C HIS A 37 -3.32 -20.44 7.28
N PRO A 38 -3.08 -21.74 7.54
CA PRO A 38 -3.85 -22.50 8.51
C PRO A 38 -3.72 -21.94 9.92
N VAL A 39 -4.80 -22.02 10.69
CA VAL A 39 -4.82 -21.58 12.09
C VAL A 39 -4.47 -22.75 13.01
N LEU A 40 -3.37 -22.60 13.75
CA LEU A 40 -2.97 -23.53 14.80
C LEU A 40 -3.40 -22.99 16.16
N LEU A 41 -4.11 -23.83 16.92
CA LEU A 41 -4.63 -23.49 18.25
C LEU A 41 -3.84 -24.25 19.31
N ALA A 42 -3.14 -23.51 20.16
CA ALA A 42 -2.40 -24.05 21.29
C ALA A 42 -3.18 -23.80 22.60
N GLU A 43 -3.81 -24.85 23.15
CA GLU A 43 -4.47 -24.74 24.45
C GLU A 43 -3.48 -25.04 25.58
N SER A 44 -3.12 -24.00 26.33
CA SER A 44 -2.36 -24.10 27.58
C SER A 44 -3.28 -24.12 28.80
N VAL A 45 -2.88 -24.80 29.88
CA VAL A 45 -3.55 -24.76 31.18
C VAL A 45 -2.71 -23.91 32.15
N PRO A 46 -3.25 -22.82 32.71
CA PRO A 46 -2.47 -21.90 33.55
C PRO A 46 -2.02 -22.50 34.88
N ASN A 47 -2.72 -23.53 35.39
CA ASN A 47 -2.37 -24.23 36.62
C ASN A 47 -2.18 -25.73 36.36
N TYR A 48 -0.96 -26.22 36.54
CA TYR A 48 -0.61 -27.63 36.28
C TYR A 48 -1.31 -28.63 37.19
N ALA A 49 -1.82 -28.22 38.37
CA ALA A 49 -2.62 -29.12 39.21
C ALA A 49 -3.84 -29.70 38.47
N GLN A 50 -4.25 -29.07 37.37
CA GLN A 50 -5.37 -29.50 36.51
C GLN A 50 -4.92 -30.36 35.31
N ALA A 51 -3.61 -30.55 35.08
CA ALA A 51 -3.07 -31.30 33.96
C ALA A 51 -2.86 -32.79 34.31
N LYS A 52 -3.26 -33.70 33.41
CA LYS A 52 -2.99 -35.14 33.57
C LYS A 52 -1.55 -35.45 33.14
N SER A 53 -0.81 -36.23 33.94
CA SER A 53 0.65 -36.41 33.83
C SER A 53 1.12 -37.23 32.62
N ARG A 54 0.26 -38.03 31.97
CA ARG A 54 0.50 -38.64 30.65
C ARG A 54 -0.73 -39.42 30.20
N GLY A 55 -0.98 -39.46 28.89
CA GLY A 55 -1.81 -40.48 28.28
C GLY A 55 -0.94 -41.67 27.88
N LYS A 56 -1.30 -42.90 28.25
CA LYS A 56 -0.79 -44.10 27.56
C LYS A 56 -1.37 -44.11 26.14
N GLN A 57 -0.80 -43.37 25.21
CA GLN A 57 -1.08 -43.51 23.79
C GLN A 57 0.17 -44.06 23.11
N THR A 58 0.06 -45.28 22.58
CA THR A 58 1.13 -46.05 21.93
C THR A 58 1.23 -45.76 20.42
N CYS A 59 0.46 -44.79 19.91
CA CYS A 59 0.32 -44.50 18.49
C CYS A 59 1.10 -43.28 17.98
N HIS A 60 1.87 -42.61 18.84
CA HIS A 60 2.63 -41.40 18.49
C HIS A 60 4.06 -41.47 19.00
N GLU A 61 4.96 -40.82 18.26
CA GLU A 61 6.36 -40.63 18.64
C GLU A 61 6.44 -39.77 19.91
N ALA A 62 7.30 -40.18 20.85
CA ALA A 62 7.50 -39.47 22.10
C ALA A 62 9.00 -39.22 22.29
N SER A 63 9.43 -37.97 22.12
CA SER A 63 10.77 -37.52 22.46
C SER A 63 10.83 -37.08 23.93
N ASN A 64 11.97 -37.31 24.59
CA ASN A 64 12.22 -36.82 25.95
C ASN A 64 13.53 -36.04 25.94
N HIS A 65 13.47 -34.78 26.37
CA HIS A 65 14.65 -33.90 26.45
C HIS A 65 14.95 -33.61 27.94
N PRO A 66 16.12 -34.00 28.46
CA PRO A 66 16.51 -33.65 29.83
C PRO A 66 16.78 -32.16 29.89
N VAL A 67 16.13 -31.46 30.83
CA VAL A 67 16.29 -30.01 30.99
C VAL A 67 17.38 -29.71 32.01
N ALA A 68 18.44 -29.06 31.57
CA ALA A 68 19.52 -28.56 32.42
C ALA A 68 19.07 -27.26 33.10
N TRP A 69 18.46 -27.40 34.28
CA TRP A 69 17.94 -26.25 35.03
C TRP A 69 19.05 -25.57 35.85
N PRO A 70 19.12 -24.21 35.91
CA PRO A 70 20.23 -23.50 36.57
C PRO A 70 20.33 -23.57 38.11
N SER A 71 19.60 -24.44 38.82
CA SER A 71 19.62 -24.54 40.29
C SER A 71 19.75 -25.97 40.81
N LEU A 72 20.46 -26.14 41.94
CA LEU A 72 20.52 -27.39 42.72
C LEU A 72 19.19 -27.71 43.43
N GLU A 73 18.28 -26.75 43.52
CA GLU A 73 16.91 -26.95 43.98
C GLU A 73 15.99 -27.24 42.78
N ILE A 74 15.11 -28.24 42.91
CA ILE A 74 14.13 -28.58 41.89
C ILE A 74 13.23 -27.34 41.67
N PRO A 75 13.17 -26.76 40.46
CA PRO A 75 12.33 -25.58 40.21
C PRO A 75 10.89 -25.84 40.64
N ARG A 76 10.25 -24.81 41.20
CA ARG A 76 8.81 -24.87 41.42
C ARG A 76 8.16 -25.10 40.07
N ARG A 77 7.25 -26.08 39.98
CA ARG A 77 6.65 -26.50 38.72
C ARG A 77 6.05 -25.34 37.90
N GLN A 78 5.56 -24.30 38.57
CA GLN A 78 5.04 -23.09 37.93
C GLN A 78 6.13 -22.28 37.23
N GLU A 79 7.30 -22.13 37.84
CA GLU A 79 8.45 -21.40 37.28
C GLU A 79 8.93 -22.05 35.98
N PHE A 80 8.95 -23.39 35.94
CA PHE A 80 9.24 -24.13 34.71
C PHE A 80 8.22 -23.82 33.60
N ILE A 81 6.94 -23.77 33.93
CA ILE A 81 5.87 -23.48 32.97
C ILE A 81 5.99 -22.04 32.47
N ASP A 82 6.28 -21.08 33.35
CA ASP A 82 6.46 -19.68 32.97
C ASP A 82 7.62 -19.52 32.00
N HIS A 83 8.73 -20.25 32.19
CA HIS A 83 9.84 -20.27 31.22
C HIS A 83 9.44 -20.91 29.90
N VAL A 84 8.69 -22.02 29.91
CA VAL A 84 8.19 -22.65 28.67
C VAL A 84 7.29 -21.68 27.89
N GLN A 85 6.40 -20.94 28.56
CA GLN A 85 5.55 -19.93 27.93
C GLN A 85 6.36 -18.75 27.39
N ALA A 86 7.24 -18.19 28.23
CA ALA A 86 7.96 -16.96 27.93
C ALA A 86 9.10 -17.15 26.93
N ARG A 87 9.80 -18.31 26.92
CA ARG A 87 11.02 -18.53 26.12
C ARG A 87 10.85 -19.48 24.95
N LEU A 88 9.97 -20.49 25.04
CA LEU A 88 9.81 -21.50 23.99
C LEU A 88 8.57 -21.24 23.14
N LEU A 89 7.39 -21.19 23.75
CA LEU A 89 6.12 -21.10 23.01
C LEU A 89 5.90 -19.73 22.38
N SER A 90 6.34 -18.67 23.04
CA SER A 90 6.28 -17.29 22.53
C SER A 90 7.02 -17.10 21.19
N LEU A 91 8.04 -17.91 20.88
CA LEU A 91 8.76 -17.87 19.60
C LEU A 91 7.84 -18.11 18.40
N PHE A 92 6.87 -19.01 18.57
CA PHE A 92 5.99 -19.53 17.52
C PHE A 92 4.54 -19.09 17.68
N THR A 93 4.24 -18.27 18.70
CA THR A 93 2.89 -17.80 18.95
C THR A 93 2.69 -16.43 18.33
N ASP A 94 1.65 -16.29 17.52
CA ASP A 94 1.27 -15.00 16.94
C ASP A 94 0.44 -14.16 17.92
N VAL A 95 -0.59 -14.78 18.51
CA VAL A 95 -1.49 -14.15 19.47
C VAL A 95 -1.61 -15.03 20.71
N ILE A 96 -1.28 -14.48 21.87
CA ILE A 96 -1.49 -15.09 23.18
C ILE A 96 -2.83 -14.59 23.72
N CYS A 97 -3.80 -15.49 23.82
CA CYS A 97 -5.12 -15.17 24.35
C CYS A 97 -5.28 -15.63 25.81
N LEU A 98 -5.44 -14.70 26.75
CA LEU A 98 -5.56 -14.99 28.18
C LEU A 98 -6.98 -14.71 28.69
N PHE A 99 -7.62 -15.70 29.29
CA PHE A 99 -8.95 -15.55 29.89
C PHE A 99 -8.79 -15.15 31.36
N ALA A 100 -9.14 -13.92 31.73
CA ALA A 100 -8.87 -13.36 33.06
C ALA A 100 -9.44 -14.22 34.21
N GLN A 101 -10.61 -14.81 34.01
CA GLN A 101 -11.27 -15.69 34.99
C GLN A 101 -10.47 -16.97 35.28
N ASP A 102 -9.66 -17.44 34.32
CA ASP A 102 -8.84 -18.65 34.49
C ASP A 102 -7.59 -18.36 35.36
N TYR A 103 -7.22 -17.09 35.53
CA TYR A 103 -6.09 -16.63 36.34
C TYR A 103 -6.51 -16.05 37.70
N GLY A 104 -7.82 -15.90 37.95
CA GLY A 104 -8.34 -15.27 39.17
C GLY A 104 -8.61 -13.76 39.05
N GLY A 105 -8.60 -13.20 37.83
CA GLY A 105 -8.90 -11.80 37.56
C GLY A 105 -7.82 -11.08 36.75
N LEU A 106 -8.07 -9.82 36.41
CA LEU A 106 -7.15 -9.00 35.62
C LEU A 106 -5.82 -8.73 36.35
N ASP A 107 -5.85 -8.48 37.66
CA ASP A 107 -4.61 -8.26 38.44
C ASP A 107 -3.68 -9.48 38.39
N ALA A 108 -4.21 -10.71 38.49
CA ALA A 108 -3.42 -11.93 38.41
C ALA A 108 -2.85 -12.18 37.00
N VAL A 109 -3.59 -11.79 35.95
CA VAL A 109 -3.04 -11.77 34.58
C VAL A 109 -1.89 -10.79 34.48
N ALA A 110 -2.01 -9.59 35.07
CA ALA A 110 -0.94 -8.60 35.05
C ALA A 110 0.34 -9.13 35.72
N GLU A 111 0.24 -9.79 36.88
CA GLU A 111 1.38 -10.42 37.56
C GLU A 111 2.04 -11.52 36.71
N THR A 112 1.22 -12.33 36.03
CA THR A 112 1.72 -13.39 35.13
C THR A 112 2.50 -12.78 33.97
N LEU A 113 1.95 -11.74 33.33
CA LEU A 113 2.61 -11.06 32.21
C LEU A 113 3.89 -10.33 32.64
N ILE A 114 3.92 -9.75 33.84
CA ILE A 114 5.13 -9.17 34.44
C ILE A 114 6.18 -10.25 34.68
N THR A 115 5.76 -11.41 35.19
CA THR A 115 6.67 -12.56 35.39
C THR A 115 7.30 -12.98 34.08
N TRP A 116 6.50 -13.16 33.02
CA TRP A 116 7.01 -13.50 31.69
C TRP A 116 7.91 -12.40 31.11
N ALA A 117 7.55 -11.14 31.29
CA ALA A 117 8.38 -10.01 30.86
C ALA A 117 9.71 -9.91 31.63
N THR A 118 9.74 -10.35 32.89
CA THR A 118 10.94 -10.39 33.73
C THR A 118 11.87 -11.53 33.34
N ILE A 119 11.31 -12.67 32.90
CA ILE A 119 12.10 -13.79 32.35
C ILE A 119 12.93 -13.34 31.13
N GLY A 120 12.41 -12.40 30.34
CA GLY A 120 13.13 -11.75 29.24
C GLY A 120 12.82 -12.33 27.85
N PRO A 121 13.48 -11.81 26.80
CA PRO A 121 13.08 -12.04 25.42
C PRO A 121 13.35 -13.47 24.94
N ALA A 122 12.35 -14.07 24.31
CA ALA A 122 12.46 -15.39 23.70
C ALA A 122 13.43 -15.43 22.52
N SER A 123 13.40 -14.40 21.67
CA SER A 123 14.16 -14.32 20.42
C SER A 123 15.06 -13.10 20.37
N ASN A 124 16.17 -13.20 19.64
CA ASN A 124 17.06 -12.08 19.34
C ASN A 124 16.65 -11.27 18.10
N LEU A 125 15.57 -11.66 17.42
CA LEU A 125 15.00 -10.92 16.29
C LEU A 125 14.26 -9.66 16.74
N GLU A 126 13.92 -8.77 15.81
CA GLU A 126 13.31 -7.46 16.08
C GLU A 126 11.97 -7.53 16.83
N HIS A 127 11.60 -6.44 17.50
CA HIS A 127 10.37 -6.31 18.29
C HIS A 127 9.06 -6.74 17.57
N PRO A 128 8.82 -6.43 16.27
CA PRO A 128 7.51 -6.69 15.65
C PRO A 128 7.09 -8.16 15.64
N ILE A 129 8.04 -9.09 15.82
CA ILE A 129 7.78 -10.53 15.79
C ILE A 129 7.31 -11.09 17.15
N ARG A 130 7.32 -10.28 18.21
CA ARG A 130 6.84 -10.69 19.55
C ARG A 130 5.34 -10.98 19.52
N PRO A 131 4.85 -11.93 20.33
CA PRO A 131 3.44 -12.28 20.38
C PRO A 131 2.57 -11.08 20.76
N ARG A 132 1.37 -11.02 20.19
CA ARG A 132 0.33 -10.05 20.52
C ARG A 132 -0.51 -10.56 21.69
N LEU A 133 -0.82 -9.71 22.66
CA LEU A 133 -1.63 -10.11 23.81
C LEU A 133 -3.10 -9.72 23.62
N LEU A 134 -4.00 -10.69 23.81
CA LEU A 134 -5.44 -10.48 23.86
C LEU A 134 -6.00 -11.03 25.17
N ILE A 135 -6.41 -10.13 26.07
CA ILE A 135 -6.98 -10.50 27.38
C ILE A 135 -8.49 -10.47 27.28
N VAL A 136 -9.13 -11.58 27.58
CA VAL A 136 -10.58 -11.75 27.57
C VAL A 136 -11.08 -11.80 29.00
N ALA A 137 -11.89 -10.81 29.38
CA ALA A 137 -12.54 -10.75 30.68
C ALA A 137 -14.06 -10.83 30.54
N ASN A 138 -14.73 -11.20 31.62
CA ASN A 138 -16.17 -11.04 31.82
C ASN A 138 -16.37 -10.34 33.15
N ILE A 139 -16.42 -9.01 33.09
CA ILE A 139 -16.59 -8.12 34.24
C ILE A 139 -17.91 -7.40 34.07
N SER A 140 -18.87 -7.68 34.94
CA SER A 140 -20.18 -7.03 34.97
C SER A 140 -20.10 -5.59 35.50
N GLY A 141 -20.99 -4.73 35.00
CA GLY A 141 -21.10 -3.34 35.43
C GLY A 141 -20.07 -2.40 34.78
N ASN A 142 -19.94 -1.18 35.33
CA ASN A 142 -19.13 -0.11 34.73
C ASN A 142 -17.64 -0.14 35.13
N HIS A 143 -17.21 -1.17 35.86
CA HIS A 143 -15.85 -1.30 36.39
C HIS A 143 -14.82 -1.81 35.37
N PHE A 144 -15.27 -2.38 34.24
CA PHE A 144 -14.36 -2.94 33.24
C PHE A 144 -13.32 -1.92 32.74
N ALA A 145 -13.75 -0.69 32.43
CA ALA A 145 -12.86 0.32 31.88
C ALA A 145 -11.73 0.70 32.86
N SER A 146 -12.05 0.84 34.16
CA SER A 146 -11.04 1.15 35.18
C SER A 146 -10.08 -0.02 35.43
N GLU A 147 -10.60 -1.25 35.48
CA GLU A 147 -9.79 -2.45 35.71
C GLU A 147 -8.89 -2.78 34.51
N ALA A 148 -9.40 -2.62 33.28
CA ALA A 148 -8.62 -2.78 32.07
C ALA A 148 -7.50 -1.72 31.97
N LEU A 149 -7.81 -0.46 32.30
CA LEU A 149 -6.81 0.61 32.33
C LEU A 149 -5.73 0.34 33.38
N ARG A 150 -6.11 -0.14 34.57
CA ARG A 150 -5.16 -0.50 35.64
C ARG A 150 -4.21 -1.61 35.20
N LEU A 151 -4.73 -2.67 34.57
CA LEU A 151 -3.90 -3.73 34.00
C LEU A 151 -2.94 -3.16 32.97
N GLN A 152 -3.45 -2.37 32.01
CA GLN A 152 -2.65 -1.81 30.93
C GLN A 152 -1.51 -0.96 31.48
N LEU A 153 -1.79 -0.02 32.37
CA LEU A 153 -0.76 0.84 32.98
C LEU A 153 0.30 0.02 33.72
N LYS A 154 -0.11 -1.01 34.44
CA LYS A 154 0.79 -1.88 35.21
C LYS A 154 1.70 -2.72 34.31
N VAL A 155 1.15 -3.33 33.27
CA VAL A 155 1.91 -4.20 32.35
C VAL A 155 2.80 -3.38 31.42
N LEU A 156 2.29 -2.28 30.86
CA LEU A 156 3.02 -1.46 29.89
C LEU A 156 4.11 -0.59 30.51
N SER A 157 4.03 -0.32 31.81
CA SER A 157 5.10 0.38 32.54
C SER A 157 6.29 -0.54 32.87
N HIS A 158 6.15 -1.86 32.70
CA HIS A 158 7.24 -2.79 32.93
C HIS A 158 8.29 -2.70 31.81
N PRO A 159 9.58 -2.54 32.12
CA PRO A 159 10.63 -2.32 31.10
C PRO A 159 10.78 -3.51 30.15
N GLY A 160 10.56 -4.73 30.62
CA GLY A 160 10.65 -5.95 29.79
C GLY A 160 9.43 -6.22 28.90
N PHE A 161 8.42 -5.35 28.90
CA PHE A 161 7.19 -5.57 28.12
C PHE A 161 7.49 -5.63 26.61
N SER A 162 8.13 -4.60 26.06
CA SER A 162 8.44 -4.50 24.62
C SER A 162 9.38 -5.60 24.15
N ASP A 163 10.21 -6.13 25.04
CA ASP A 163 11.11 -7.23 24.72
C ASP A 163 10.38 -8.57 24.61
N SER A 164 9.18 -8.68 25.17
CA SER A 164 8.43 -9.93 25.32
C SER A 164 7.14 -9.95 24.50
N PHE A 165 6.49 -8.80 24.29
CA PHE A 165 5.18 -8.68 23.65
C PHE A 165 5.11 -7.46 22.74
N SER A 166 4.36 -7.56 21.64
CA SER A 166 4.25 -6.48 20.65
C SER A 166 3.00 -5.62 20.80
N SER A 167 1.94 -6.14 21.43
CA SER A 167 0.69 -5.43 21.68
C SER A 167 -0.01 -5.95 22.94
N LEU A 168 -0.94 -5.16 23.46
CA LEU A 168 -1.83 -5.54 24.56
C LEU A 168 -3.25 -4.99 24.31
N ASN A 169 -4.20 -5.91 24.12
CA ASN A 169 -5.60 -5.61 23.93
C ASN A 169 -6.43 -6.31 25.01
N VAL A 170 -7.45 -5.63 25.56
CA VAL A 170 -8.30 -6.16 26.64
C VAL A 170 -9.75 -6.01 26.22
N ILE A 171 -10.50 -7.11 26.19
CA ILE A 171 -11.90 -7.15 25.79
C ILE A 171 -12.79 -7.67 26.91
N ASN A 172 -14.03 -7.17 26.94
CA ASN A 172 -15.06 -7.64 27.85
C ASN A 172 -16.11 -8.45 27.07
N VAL A 173 -16.29 -9.72 27.43
CA VAL A 173 -17.33 -10.58 26.90
C VAL A 173 -18.40 -10.76 27.97
N LEU A 174 -19.40 -9.87 27.95
CA LEU A 174 -20.53 -9.90 28.88
C LEU A 174 -21.52 -10.97 28.48
N GLY A 175 -21.87 -11.85 29.42
CA GLY A 175 -22.98 -12.79 29.27
C GLY A 175 -24.31 -12.05 29.18
N VAL A 176 -24.90 -11.92 27.98
CA VAL A 176 -26.28 -11.43 27.85
C VAL A 176 -27.22 -12.51 28.39
N SER A 177 -27.88 -12.20 29.49
CA SER A 177 -29.00 -12.99 30.02
C SER A 177 -30.14 -12.98 28.99
N GLY A 178 -30.26 -14.06 28.20
CA GLY A 178 -31.42 -14.31 27.34
C GLY A 178 -31.20 -14.03 25.85
N HIS A 179 -31.33 -15.10 25.05
CA HIS A 179 -31.60 -15.13 23.60
C HIS A 179 -30.58 -14.53 22.61
N THR A 180 -29.53 -15.28 22.30
CA THR A 180 -29.25 -15.88 20.97
C THR A 180 -27.86 -16.56 20.99
N PRO A 181 -27.72 -17.87 20.67
CA PRO A 181 -26.44 -18.59 20.82
C PRO A 181 -25.34 -18.20 19.81
N ARG A 182 -25.69 -17.65 18.64
CA ARG A 182 -24.76 -17.50 17.49
C ARG A 182 -23.98 -16.17 17.43
N GLY A 183 -24.24 -15.21 18.31
CA GLY A 183 -23.59 -13.89 18.28
C GLY A 183 -22.72 -13.56 19.51
N HIS A 184 -22.66 -14.44 20.51
CA HIS A 184 -22.11 -14.08 21.82
C HIS A 184 -20.59 -13.81 21.81
N PHE A 185 -19.85 -14.46 20.92
CA PHE A 185 -18.40 -14.29 20.77
C PHE A 185 -18.01 -13.61 19.46
N SER A 186 -18.94 -13.05 18.67
CA SER A 186 -18.64 -12.48 17.35
C SER A 186 -17.66 -11.30 17.44
N ALA A 187 -17.80 -10.43 18.44
CA ALA A 187 -16.87 -9.34 18.68
C ALA A 187 -15.47 -9.85 19.07
N PHE A 188 -15.40 -10.89 19.90
CA PHE A 188 -14.14 -11.56 20.24
C PHE A 188 -13.50 -12.19 18.99
N GLU A 189 -14.29 -12.86 18.16
CA GLU A 189 -13.84 -13.45 16.90
C GLU A 189 -13.22 -12.41 15.96
N GLN A 190 -13.90 -11.28 15.78
CA GLN A 190 -13.42 -10.19 14.93
C GLN A 190 -12.09 -9.62 15.43
N VAL A 191 -11.98 -9.36 16.74
CA VAL A 191 -10.73 -8.86 17.34
C VAL A 191 -9.62 -9.90 17.22
N LEU A 192 -9.88 -11.16 17.49
CA LEU A 192 -8.89 -12.24 17.37
C LEU A 192 -8.39 -12.37 15.92
N LYS A 193 -9.29 -12.36 14.93
CA LYS A 193 -8.93 -12.40 13.51
C LYS A 193 -8.06 -11.21 13.11
N GLU A 194 -8.38 -10.02 13.62
CA GLU A 194 -7.59 -8.82 13.33
C GLU A 194 -6.20 -8.86 13.98
N GLU A 195 -6.06 -9.30 15.24
CA GLU A 195 -4.74 -9.47 15.87
C GLU A 195 -3.88 -10.49 15.12
N ILE A 196 -4.47 -11.61 14.65
CA ILE A 196 -3.78 -12.60 13.80
C ILE A 196 -3.31 -11.96 12.49
N ARG A 197 -4.20 -11.23 11.80
CA ARG A 197 -3.88 -10.56 10.53
C ARG A 197 -2.74 -9.55 10.68
N LEU A 198 -2.75 -8.76 11.75
CA LEU A 198 -1.71 -7.78 12.06
C LEU A 198 -0.37 -8.44 12.34
N GLN A 199 -0.36 -9.54 13.09
CA GLN A 199 0.89 -10.27 13.36
C GLN A 199 1.47 -10.89 12.10
N ARG A 200 0.62 -11.48 11.25
CA ARG A 200 1.05 -12.03 9.96
C ARG A 200 1.74 -10.98 9.10
N ALA A 201 1.15 -9.79 8.98
CA ALA A 201 1.75 -8.68 8.24
C ALA A 201 3.12 -8.26 8.83
N ALA A 202 3.26 -8.22 10.16
CA ALA A 202 4.53 -7.91 10.81
C ALA A 202 5.61 -8.97 10.51
N ARG A 203 5.25 -10.25 10.54
CA ARG A 203 6.16 -11.36 10.19
C ARG A 203 6.57 -11.36 8.72
N ILE A 204 5.65 -11.03 7.80
CA ILE A 204 5.99 -10.85 6.37
C ILE A 204 7.01 -9.73 6.20
N ASN A 205 6.73 -8.54 6.78
CA ASN A 205 7.59 -7.37 6.62
C ASN A 205 8.99 -7.54 7.23
N THR A 206 9.14 -8.40 8.22
CA THR A 206 10.42 -8.69 8.87
C THR A 206 11.10 -9.93 8.31
N HIS A 207 10.53 -10.58 7.28
CA HIS A 207 11.04 -11.82 6.71
C HIS A 207 11.13 -12.96 7.74
N THR A 208 10.12 -13.07 8.61
CA THR A 208 10.02 -14.09 9.68
C THR A 208 8.69 -14.83 9.67
N LEU A 209 7.93 -14.73 8.57
CA LEU A 209 6.81 -15.62 8.31
C LEU A 209 7.39 -16.95 7.82
N PHE A 210 7.47 -17.92 8.72
CA PHE A 210 8.05 -19.23 8.44
C PHE A 210 7.02 -20.15 7.77
N SER A 211 7.49 -20.99 6.85
CA SER A 211 6.69 -22.11 6.37
C SER A 211 6.47 -23.14 7.49
N MET A 212 5.50 -24.03 7.36
CA MET A 212 5.30 -25.10 8.34
C MET A 212 6.52 -26.02 8.47
N VAL A 213 7.27 -26.23 7.39
CA VAL A 213 8.52 -27.00 7.41
C VAL A 213 9.56 -26.29 8.29
N HIS A 214 9.71 -24.97 8.12
CA HIS A 214 10.62 -24.18 8.94
C HIS A 214 10.15 -24.07 10.38
N ILE A 215 8.86 -23.94 10.65
CA ILE A 215 8.31 -23.92 12.01
C ILE A 215 8.65 -25.22 12.74
N ALA A 216 8.44 -26.38 12.11
CA ALA A 216 8.76 -27.67 12.71
C ALA A 216 10.26 -27.78 13.02
N ALA A 217 11.13 -27.50 12.04
CA ALA A 217 12.58 -27.57 12.23
C ALA A 217 13.08 -26.60 13.31
N PHE A 218 12.60 -25.35 13.30
CA PHE A 218 12.98 -24.38 14.33
C PHE A 218 12.41 -24.72 15.70
N PHE A 219 11.25 -25.36 15.79
CA PHE A 219 10.69 -25.80 17.05
C PHE A 219 11.57 -26.86 17.71
N ASP A 220 12.05 -27.83 16.95
CA ASP A 220 12.97 -28.86 17.45
C ASP A 220 14.29 -28.24 17.93
N LEU A 221 14.89 -27.36 17.13
CA LEU A 221 16.11 -26.63 17.50
C LEU A 221 15.90 -25.75 18.74
N ALA A 222 14.75 -25.07 18.84
CA ALA A 222 14.42 -24.23 19.99
C ALA A 222 14.17 -25.07 21.25
N LEU A 223 13.55 -26.25 21.12
CA LEU A 223 13.31 -27.18 22.21
C LEU A 223 14.63 -27.73 22.75
N GLU A 224 15.56 -28.12 21.89
CA GLU A 224 16.90 -28.56 22.29
C GLU A 224 17.70 -27.46 22.97
N ASN A 225 17.66 -26.24 22.41
CA ASN A 225 18.32 -25.08 23.01
C ASN A 225 17.73 -24.75 24.39
N PHE A 226 16.40 -24.76 24.51
CA PHE A 226 15.71 -24.55 25.77
C PHE A 226 16.04 -25.64 26.79
N ALA A 227 16.09 -26.91 26.38
CA ALA A 227 16.46 -28.00 27.28
C ALA A 227 17.90 -27.87 27.79
N ARG A 228 18.84 -27.40 26.94
CA ARG A 228 20.24 -27.18 27.32
C ARG A 228 20.44 -25.95 28.20
N SER A 229 19.71 -24.88 27.94
CA SER A 229 19.83 -23.62 28.67
C SER A 229 18.49 -22.85 28.68
N PRO A 230 17.58 -23.17 29.61
CA PRO A 230 16.25 -22.54 29.71
C PRO A 230 16.23 -21.00 29.73
N PRO A 231 17.17 -20.29 30.39
CA PRO A 231 17.14 -18.83 30.41
C PRO A 231 17.74 -18.19 29.15
N SER A 232 18.27 -18.97 28.20
CA SER A 232 18.90 -18.42 26.99
C SER A 232 17.85 -17.88 26.00
N THR A 233 18.23 -16.86 25.25
CA THR A 233 17.44 -16.34 24.12
C THR A 233 17.77 -17.15 22.87
N PHE A 234 16.75 -17.60 22.15
CA PHE A 234 16.93 -18.37 20.93
C PHE A 234 17.29 -17.46 19.75
N SER A 235 18.24 -17.89 18.91
CA SER A 235 18.60 -17.19 17.68
C SER A 235 18.28 -18.03 16.46
N PHE A 236 17.23 -17.65 15.73
CA PHE A 236 16.82 -18.31 14.49
C PHE A 236 17.95 -18.32 13.44
N ILE A 237 18.65 -17.20 13.28
CA ILE A 237 19.71 -17.07 12.26
C ILE A 237 20.89 -18.00 12.59
N HIS A 238 21.37 -18.03 13.85
CA HIS A 238 22.43 -18.97 14.23
C HIS A 238 21.97 -20.43 14.12
N ALA A 239 20.78 -20.73 14.64
CA ALA A 239 20.22 -22.09 14.60
C ALA A 239 20.08 -22.59 13.16
N SER A 240 19.67 -21.73 12.22
CA SER A 240 19.56 -22.09 10.80
C SER A 240 20.90 -22.38 10.10
N ARG A 241 22.02 -22.09 10.75
CA ARG A 241 23.37 -22.22 10.21
C ARG A 241 24.27 -23.11 11.07
N ASP A 242 23.71 -23.87 12.01
CA ASP A 242 24.54 -24.71 12.91
C ASP A 242 25.26 -25.82 12.14
N ASP A 243 24.60 -26.43 11.14
CA ASP A 243 25.19 -27.45 10.26
C ASP A 243 26.15 -26.86 9.21
N PHE A 244 25.98 -25.58 8.85
CA PHE A 244 26.73 -24.89 7.81
C PHE A 244 27.23 -23.53 8.32
N LYS A 245 28.15 -23.57 9.29
CA LYS A 245 28.72 -22.35 9.88
C LYS A 245 29.56 -21.59 8.86
N VAL A 246 29.66 -20.27 9.05
CA VAL A 246 30.61 -19.44 8.30
C VAL A 246 32.00 -20.05 8.47
N SER A 247 32.72 -20.22 7.35
CA SER A 247 34.03 -20.86 7.37
C SER A 247 35.00 -20.09 8.28
N PRO A 248 35.75 -20.76 9.16
CA PRO A 248 36.73 -20.08 10.02
C PRO A 248 37.87 -19.45 9.22
N ASN A 249 38.08 -19.85 7.97
CA ASN A 249 39.09 -19.27 7.07
C ASN A 249 38.55 -18.07 6.26
N PHE A 250 37.28 -17.69 6.47
CA PHE A 250 36.65 -16.59 5.75
C PHE A 250 37.42 -15.26 5.92
N PRO A 251 37.89 -14.88 7.12
CA PRO A 251 38.73 -13.69 7.30
C PRO A 251 40.04 -13.75 6.50
N GLU A 252 40.72 -14.89 6.47
CA GLU A 252 41.98 -15.08 5.75
C GLU A 252 41.79 -14.95 4.23
N HIS A 253 40.70 -15.50 3.71
CA HIS A 253 40.33 -15.36 2.31
C HIS A 253 40.02 -13.91 1.94
N LEU A 254 39.26 -13.21 2.79
CA LEU A 254 39.01 -11.78 2.61
C LEU A 254 40.32 -10.99 2.63
N ARG A 255 41.21 -11.24 3.60
CA ARG A 255 42.50 -10.57 3.72
C ARG A 255 43.35 -10.76 2.48
N SER A 256 43.42 -11.99 1.97
CA SER A 256 44.15 -12.32 0.74
C SER A 256 43.54 -11.62 -0.48
N PHE A 257 42.20 -11.63 -0.61
CA PHE A 257 41.49 -10.93 -1.67
C PHE A 257 41.74 -9.43 -1.65
N MET A 258 41.71 -8.79 -0.47
CA MET A 258 41.96 -7.36 -0.31
C MET A 258 43.42 -6.98 -0.61
N ARG A 259 44.40 -7.84 -0.26
CA ARG A 259 45.80 -7.64 -0.64
C ARG A 259 45.98 -7.66 -2.16
N VAL A 260 45.39 -8.63 -2.84
CA VAL A 260 45.42 -8.70 -4.31
C VAL A 260 44.76 -7.46 -4.92
N LEU A 261 43.65 -6.98 -4.36
CA LEU A 261 42.98 -5.77 -4.82
C LEU A 261 43.89 -4.53 -4.70
N ALA A 262 44.58 -4.40 -3.56
CA ALA A 262 45.53 -3.31 -3.30
C ALA A 262 46.72 -3.37 -4.27
N ASP A 263 47.33 -4.55 -4.45
CA ASP A 263 48.45 -4.76 -5.36
C ASP A 263 48.10 -4.43 -6.81
N LYS A 264 46.86 -4.75 -7.22
CA LYS A 264 46.35 -4.47 -8.57
C LYS A 264 45.75 -3.08 -8.73
N LYS A 265 45.72 -2.26 -7.68
CA LYS A 265 45.15 -0.89 -7.66
C LYS A 265 43.71 -0.82 -8.18
N LEU A 266 42.90 -1.86 -7.92
CA LEU A 266 41.51 -1.89 -8.36
C LEU A 266 40.63 -1.01 -7.45
N PRO A 267 39.58 -0.35 -7.98
CA PRO A 267 38.71 0.48 -7.16
C PRO A 267 37.96 -0.36 -6.10
N GLY A 268 37.89 0.13 -4.85
CA GLY A 268 37.27 -0.59 -3.74
C GLY A 268 35.81 -1.00 -3.95
N GLN A 269 35.07 -0.31 -4.83
CA GLN A 269 33.69 -0.66 -5.18
C GLN A 269 33.56 -2.12 -5.70
N TYR A 270 34.49 -2.59 -6.53
CA TYR A 270 34.46 -3.96 -7.09
C TYR A 270 34.60 -5.02 -5.99
N ALA A 271 35.37 -4.70 -4.95
CA ALA A 271 35.61 -5.58 -3.82
C ALA A 271 34.33 -5.78 -3.00
N TRP A 272 33.61 -4.69 -2.73
CA TRP A 272 32.43 -4.70 -1.88
C TRP A 272 31.27 -5.46 -2.52
N GLU A 273 31.06 -5.29 -3.81
CA GLU A 273 30.04 -6.00 -4.56
C GLU A 273 30.32 -7.52 -4.61
N PHE A 274 31.58 -7.89 -4.83
CA PHE A 274 32.01 -9.28 -4.83
C PHE A 274 31.83 -9.92 -3.45
N ILE A 275 32.30 -9.26 -2.38
CA ILE A 275 32.16 -9.75 -1.01
C ILE A 275 30.68 -9.91 -0.64
N ALA A 276 29.83 -8.93 -0.96
CA ALA A 276 28.39 -9.02 -0.73
C ALA A 276 27.78 -10.23 -1.44
N SER A 277 28.15 -10.47 -2.70
CA SER A 277 27.63 -11.60 -3.48
C SER A 277 28.05 -12.95 -2.93
N ALA A 278 29.30 -13.09 -2.48
CA ALA A 278 29.80 -14.30 -1.87
C ALA A 278 29.08 -14.60 -0.55
N ILE A 279 28.84 -13.56 0.27
CA ILE A 279 28.07 -13.68 1.51
C ILE A 279 26.63 -14.10 1.22
N ILE A 280 25.95 -13.51 0.24
CA ILE A 280 24.59 -13.90 -0.13
C ILE A 280 24.54 -15.36 -0.61
N LEU A 281 25.49 -15.76 -1.46
CA LEU A 281 25.56 -17.12 -1.98
C LEU A 281 25.79 -18.16 -0.88
N ASP A 282 26.68 -17.86 0.06
CA ASP A 282 26.92 -18.73 1.22
C ASP A 282 25.72 -18.73 2.18
N ALA A 283 25.13 -17.56 2.44
CA ALA A 283 24.06 -17.38 3.42
C ALA A 283 22.71 -17.95 3.01
N PHE A 284 22.43 -18.15 1.72
CA PHE A 284 21.13 -18.59 1.22
C PHE A 284 21.25 -19.77 0.23
N PRO A 285 21.67 -20.96 0.70
CA PRO A 285 21.56 -22.18 -0.10
C PRO A 285 20.09 -22.51 -0.41
N PRO A 286 19.81 -23.39 -1.39
CA PRO A 286 18.46 -23.85 -1.68
C PRO A 286 17.72 -24.30 -0.42
N ASP A 287 16.41 -24.03 -0.36
CA ASP A 287 15.49 -24.36 0.74
C ASP A 287 15.73 -23.64 2.09
N MET A 288 16.76 -22.79 2.19
CA MET A 288 16.98 -21.95 3.37
C MET A 288 15.94 -20.83 3.48
N HIS A 289 15.48 -20.57 4.69
CA HIS A 289 14.56 -19.46 4.96
C HIS A 289 15.21 -18.10 4.62
N MET A 290 14.51 -17.28 3.85
CA MET A 290 15.00 -15.99 3.36
C MET A 290 14.88 -14.90 4.43
N PHE A 291 15.73 -14.96 5.47
CA PHE A 291 15.88 -13.88 6.45
C PHE A 291 16.32 -12.56 5.79
N SER A 292 16.13 -11.43 6.49
CA SER A 292 16.68 -10.14 6.06
C SER A 292 18.20 -10.25 5.86
N PRO A 293 18.74 -10.01 4.64
CA PRO A 293 20.17 -10.14 4.37
C PRO A 293 21.04 -9.25 5.26
N SER A 294 20.53 -8.07 5.62
CA SER A 294 21.21 -7.15 6.54
C SER A 294 21.36 -7.74 7.93
N GLU A 295 20.33 -8.43 8.43
CA GLU A 295 20.38 -9.08 9.75
C GLU A 295 21.25 -10.33 9.72
N VAL A 296 21.19 -11.12 8.63
CA VAL A 296 22.08 -12.27 8.45
C VAL A 296 23.54 -11.84 8.44
N PHE A 297 23.87 -10.77 7.70
CA PHE A 297 25.22 -10.20 7.75
C PHE A 297 25.61 -9.75 9.15
N ARG A 298 24.74 -8.95 9.80
CA ARG A 298 24.99 -8.40 11.13
C ARG A 298 25.31 -9.51 12.14
N VAL A 299 24.60 -10.62 12.05
CA VAL A 299 24.66 -11.73 13.01
C VAL A 299 25.81 -12.70 12.69
N LEU A 300 26.03 -13.05 11.42
CA LEU A 300 26.96 -14.14 11.07
C LEU A 300 28.29 -13.68 10.48
N TYR A 301 28.30 -12.60 9.70
CA TYR A 301 29.44 -12.25 8.85
C TYR A 301 30.14 -10.96 9.26
N ARG A 302 29.50 -10.10 10.06
CA ARG A 302 30.02 -8.76 10.38
C ARG A 302 31.39 -8.82 11.05
N GLU A 303 31.54 -9.64 12.08
CA GLU A 303 32.80 -9.74 12.83
C GLU A 303 33.91 -10.33 11.95
N GLU A 304 33.62 -11.43 11.27
CA GLU A 304 34.56 -12.09 10.36
C GLU A 304 35.01 -11.18 9.21
N CYS A 305 34.08 -10.38 8.65
CA CYS A 305 34.41 -9.39 7.63
C CYS A 305 35.34 -8.31 8.17
N VAL A 306 35.06 -7.79 9.36
CA VAL A 306 35.90 -6.76 9.99
C VAL A 306 37.32 -7.29 10.20
N LEU A 307 37.46 -8.52 10.71
CA LEU A 307 38.77 -9.16 10.89
C LEU A 307 39.53 -9.39 9.56
N GLY A 308 38.80 -9.72 8.49
CA GLY A 308 39.39 -9.98 7.18
C GLY A 308 39.89 -8.74 6.44
N ILE A 309 39.24 -7.59 6.65
CA ILE A 309 39.53 -6.36 5.87
C ILE A 309 40.26 -5.28 6.66
N GLN A 310 40.44 -5.45 7.98
CA GLN A 310 40.98 -4.41 8.87
C GLN A 310 42.28 -3.79 8.36
N GLU A 311 43.25 -4.62 7.97
CA GLU A 311 44.54 -4.20 7.42
C GLU A 311 44.40 -3.28 6.19
N TYR A 312 43.44 -3.60 5.32
CA TYR A 312 43.13 -2.81 4.14
C TYR A 312 42.45 -1.48 4.49
N LEU A 313 41.51 -1.49 5.45
CA LEU A 313 40.82 -0.28 5.91
C LEU A 313 41.77 0.69 6.59
N ASP A 314 42.70 0.20 7.41
CA ASP A 314 43.71 1.02 8.09
C ASP A 314 44.62 1.72 7.07
N THR A 315 45.04 0.98 6.02
CA THR A 315 45.83 1.52 4.92
C THR A 315 45.10 2.63 4.15
N GLN A 316 43.77 2.54 4.06
CA GLN A 316 42.92 3.51 3.34
C GLN A 316 42.28 4.57 4.26
N GLN A 317 42.59 4.58 5.56
CA GLN A 317 41.97 5.45 6.58
C GLN A 317 40.43 5.37 6.64
N LEU A 318 39.86 4.20 6.36
CA LEU A 318 38.41 3.97 6.38
C LEU A 318 37.99 3.28 7.70
N SER A 319 36.78 3.55 8.20
CA SER A 319 36.27 2.88 9.40
C SER A 319 35.46 1.62 9.08
N ALA A 320 35.52 0.61 9.95
CA ALA A 320 34.70 -0.61 9.87
C ALA A 320 33.18 -0.32 9.82
N ASN A 321 32.73 0.75 10.49
CA ASN A 321 31.33 1.19 10.45
C ASN A 321 30.94 1.81 9.09
N LEU A 322 31.87 2.47 8.41
CA LEU A 322 31.65 2.95 7.04
C LEU A 322 31.57 1.77 6.06
N PHE A 323 32.38 0.73 6.25
CA PHE A 323 32.32 -0.51 5.48
C PHE A 323 30.96 -1.21 5.57
N ALA A 324 30.43 -1.44 6.78
CA ALA A 324 29.11 -2.06 6.96
C ALA A 324 27.99 -1.23 6.29
N LYS A 325 28.10 0.10 6.34
CA LYS A 325 27.19 1.03 5.64
C LYS A 325 27.34 1.02 4.13
N ILE A 326 28.50 0.64 3.58
CA ILE A 326 28.73 0.56 2.14
C ILE A 326 28.15 -0.75 1.59
N ILE A 327 28.40 -1.88 2.25
CA ILE A 327 27.90 -3.18 1.79
C ILE A 327 26.38 -3.29 1.97
N PHE A 328 25.85 -2.79 3.10
CA PHE A 328 24.42 -2.92 3.44
C PHE A 328 23.73 -1.56 3.61
N ALA A 329 24.10 -0.58 2.75
CA ALA A 329 23.49 0.74 2.77
C ALA A 329 21.96 0.66 2.71
N SER A 330 21.26 1.26 3.68
CA SER A 330 19.82 1.46 3.53
C SER A 330 19.56 2.43 2.37
N LYS A 331 18.43 2.24 1.67
CA LYS A 331 18.03 2.96 0.44
C LYS A 331 18.08 4.51 0.51
N ALA A 332 18.33 5.10 1.67
CA ALA A 332 18.33 6.55 1.85
C ALA A 332 19.64 7.28 1.48
N LYS A 333 20.83 6.64 1.39
CA LYS A 333 22.09 7.43 1.33
C LYS A 333 23.26 7.00 0.41
N ALA A 334 23.19 5.93 -0.38
CA ALA A 334 24.32 5.55 -1.26
C ALA A 334 24.15 6.10 -2.69
N ARG A 335 24.45 7.39 -2.90
CA ARG A 335 24.80 7.94 -4.22
C ARG A 335 26.32 8.08 -4.26
N LEU A 336 27.02 7.13 -4.91
CA LEU A 336 28.14 7.38 -5.84
C LEU A 336 28.92 6.08 -6.16
N SER A 337 29.11 5.88 -7.46
CA SER A 337 30.10 5.04 -8.16
C SER A 337 29.61 3.68 -8.71
N ILE A 338 29.34 3.69 -10.02
CA ILE A 338 28.28 2.92 -10.72
C ILE A 338 28.78 1.95 -11.80
N TRP A 339 30.09 1.80 -12.03
CA TRP A 339 30.56 1.17 -13.30
C TRP A 339 31.19 -0.22 -13.17
N SER A 340 31.20 -0.81 -11.97
CA SER A 340 31.64 -2.19 -11.71
C SER A 340 30.52 -3.21 -11.68
N TRP A 341 29.38 -2.78 -11.14
CA TRP A 341 28.24 -3.60 -10.77
C TRP A 341 27.48 -4.23 -11.93
N MET A 342 27.83 -3.87 -13.17
CA MET A 342 27.00 -4.09 -14.35
C MET A 342 26.90 -5.54 -14.84
N SER A 343 27.78 -6.47 -14.44
CA SER A 343 27.67 -7.88 -14.87
C SER A 343 27.05 -8.80 -13.81
N LEU A 344 27.20 -8.48 -12.52
CA LEU A 344 26.60 -9.23 -11.41
C LEU A 344 25.18 -8.74 -11.08
N TRP A 345 24.88 -7.46 -11.32
CA TRP A 345 23.49 -6.96 -11.29
C TRP A 345 22.61 -7.60 -12.35
N SER A 346 23.14 -8.13 -13.45
CA SER A 346 22.27 -8.80 -14.43
C SER A 346 21.62 -10.06 -13.86
N TRP A 347 22.31 -10.77 -12.94
CA TRP A 347 21.80 -11.97 -12.26
C TRP A 347 21.02 -11.63 -10.99
N ILE A 348 21.49 -10.66 -10.20
CA ILE A 348 20.74 -10.17 -9.03
C ILE A 348 19.46 -9.43 -9.46
N SER A 349 19.44 -8.78 -10.62
CA SER A 349 18.23 -8.19 -11.23
C SER A 349 17.20 -9.24 -11.63
N TRP A 350 17.61 -10.50 -11.87
CA TRP A 350 16.68 -11.60 -12.11
C TRP A 350 16.00 -12.06 -10.82
N ILE A 351 16.72 -12.02 -9.69
CA ILE A 351 16.19 -12.33 -8.34
C ILE A 351 15.43 -11.13 -7.72
N MET A 352 15.84 -9.89 -8.03
CA MET A 352 15.15 -8.64 -7.64
C MET A 352 13.85 -8.40 -8.42
N ARG A 353 13.48 -9.28 -9.37
CA ARG A 353 12.08 -9.46 -9.82
C ARG A 353 11.11 -9.78 -8.67
N ILE A 354 11.60 -10.06 -7.46
CA ILE A 354 10.77 -10.24 -6.26
C ILE A 354 10.66 -8.95 -5.42
N SER A 355 11.37 -7.87 -5.79
CA SER A 355 11.35 -6.58 -5.07
C SER A 355 10.51 -5.48 -5.72
N GLY A 356 9.66 -5.81 -6.69
CA GLY A 356 9.05 -4.76 -7.49
C GLY A 356 7.68 -5.04 -8.08
N GLY A 357 6.63 -4.54 -7.42
CA GLY A 357 5.23 -4.65 -7.86
C GLY A 357 4.72 -6.09 -7.86
N ARG A 358 3.46 -6.31 -7.48
CA ARG A 358 2.81 -7.61 -7.65
C ARG A 358 2.86 -8.09 -9.11
N TYR A 359 2.89 -7.16 -10.07
CA TYR A 359 2.83 -7.44 -11.50
C TYR A 359 4.01 -6.86 -12.28
N ASP A 360 4.38 -7.56 -13.34
CA ASP A 360 5.45 -7.15 -14.26
C ASP A 360 5.04 -5.89 -15.03
N ALA A 361 5.76 -4.80 -14.76
CA ALA A 361 5.57 -3.51 -15.43
C ALA A 361 5.87 -3.58 -16.93
N ASP A 362 6.73 -4.51 -17.39
CA ASP A 362 7.12 -4.61 -18.80
C ASP A 362 5.94 -5.08 -19.67
N ILE A 363 5.06 -5.91 -19.12
CA ILE A 363 3.84 -6.35 -19.79
C ILE A 363 2.90 -5.16 -19.99
N LEU A 364 2.68 -4.38 -18.93
CA LEU A 364 1.88 -3.16 -19.00
C LEU A 364 2.49 -2.15 -19.99
N GLU A 365 3.81 -1.96 -19.98
CA GLU A 365 4.50 -1.07 -20.92
C GLU A 365 4.33 -1.51 -22.37
N LYS A 366 4.44 -2.81 -22.67
CA LYS A 366 4.19 -3.34 -24.02
C LYS A 366 2.77 -3.04 -24.48
N VAL A 367 1.76 -3.28 -23.63
CA VAL A 367 0.36 -2.99 -23.94
C VAL A 367 0.14 -1.49 -24.17
N LEU A 368 0.73 -0.63 -23.32
CA LEU A 368 0.65 0.83 -23.49
C LEU A 368 1.37 1.30 -24.76
N GLN A 369 2.52 0.69 -25.10
CA GLN A 369 3.26 1.01 -26.33
C GLN A 369 2.53 0.52 -27.58
N GLU A 370 1.87 -0.64 -27.53
CA GLU A 370 1.02 -1.13 -28.62
C GLU A 370 -0.18 -0.20 -28.83
N ALA A 371 -0.81 0.26 -27.74
CA ALA A 371 -1.97 1.15 -27.80
C ALA A 371 -1.63 2.58 -28.26
N TYR A 372 -0.52 3.15 -27.78
CA TYR A 372 -0.19 4.57 -27.99
C TYR A 372 1.00 4.81 -28.93
N GLY A 373 1.77 3.78 -29.28
CA GLY A 373 2.93 3.87 -30.16
C GLY A 373 3.97 4.88 -29.67
N THR A 374 4.54 5.63 -30.62
CA THR A 374 5.47 6.73 -30.36
C THR A 374 4.76 8.09 -30.28
N THR A 375 3.46 8.09 -29.95
CA THR A 375 2.68 9.34 -29.92
C THR A 375 3.18 10.23 -28.78
N PRO A 376 3.66 11.44 -29.09
CA PRO A 376 4.06 12.38 -28.06
C PRO A 376 2.85 12.90 -27.28
N MET A 377 3.06 13.27 -26.02
CA MET A 377 2.07 14.00 -25.24
C MET A 377 1.63 15.25 -26.00
N PHE A 378 2.55 15.98 -26.65
CA PHE A 378 2.20 17.07 -27.55
C PHE A 378 1.99 16.58 -28.99
N HIS A 379 0.76 16.21 -29.35
CA HIS A 379 0.43 15.98 -30.76
C HIS A 379 -0.17 17.23 -31.39
N THR A 380 0.49 17.78 -32.40
CA THR A 380 0.12 19.01 -33.14
C THR A 380 -1.12 18.87 -34.04
N ALA A 381 -1.89 17.80 -33.90
CA ALA A 381 -2.95 17.48 -34.85
C ALA A 381 -4.00 18.60 -34.99
N ARG A 382 -4.21 19.45 -33.96
CA ARG A 382 -5.04 20.66 -34.04
C ARG A 382 -4.57 21.75 -33.06
N PRO A 383 -4.39 23.03 -33.49
CA PRO A 383 -4.14 24.18 -32.61
C PRO A 383 -5.26 24.43 -31.57
N SER A 384 -6.46 23.91 -31.82
CA SER A 384 -7.64 23.95 -30.93
C SER A 384 -7.99 22.55 -30.37
N GLY A 385 -6.98 21.69 -30.16
CA GLY A 385 -7.16 20.33 -29.66
C GLY A 385 -7.59 20.26 -28.19
N MET A 386 -8.13 19.10 -27.79
CA MET A 386 -8.47 18.80 -26.40
C MET A 386 -7.21 18.88 -25.53
N LYS A 387 -7.29 19.63 -24.42
CA LYS A 387 -6.24 19.65 -23.40
C LYS A 387 -6.46 18.52 -22.41
N TYR A 388 -5.42 17.77 -22.10
CA TYR A 388 -5.44 16.69 -21.14
C TYR A 388 -4.16 16.69 -20.30
N ALA A 389 -4.29 16.16 -19.09
CA ALA A 389 -3.19 15.95 -18.18
C ALA A 389 -3.44 14.70 -17.34
N VAL A 390 -2.36 14.01 -16.98
CA VAL A 390 -2.39 12.88 -16.03
C VAL A 390 -1.66 13.24 -14.75
N THR A 391 -2.14 12.68 -13.64
CA THR A 391 -1.51 12.85 -12.32
C THR A 391 -0.41 11.82 -12.12
N ALA A 392 0.71 12.26 -11.57
CA ALA A 392 1.77 11.38 -11.11
C ALA A 392 2.41 11.98 -9.86
N THR A 393 3.00 11.16 -9.01
CA THR A 393 3.65 11.62 -7.79
C THR A 393 5.13 11.32 -7.85
N THR A 394 6.00 12.26 -7.49
CA THR A 394 7.44 11.99 -7.41
C THR A 394 7.75 10.97 -6.32
N LEU A 395 8.72 10.08 -6.58
CA LEU A 395 9.14 9.09 -5.59
C LEU A 395 9.93 9.73 -4.43
N SER A 396 10.62 10.85 -4.66
CA SER A 396 11.52 11.50 -3.70
C SER A 396 10.82 12.16 -2.52
N ASP A 397 9.71 12.82 -2.78
CA ASP A 397 9.09 13.80 -1.88
C ASP A 397 7.55 13.80 -1.99
N ALA A 398 6.98 12.83 -2.72
CA ALA A 398 5.55 12.71 -2.94
C ALA A 398 4.90 14.00 -3.49
N THR A 399 5.61 14.76 -4.32
CA THR A 399 5.10 15.97 -4.98
C THR A 399 4.19 15.59 -6.13
N LEU A 400 2.96 16.12 -6.13
CA LEU A 400 2.01 15.94 -7.22
C LEU A 400 2.54 16.63 -8.48
N CYS A 401 2.59 15.90 -9.57
CA CYS A 401 2.97 16.38 -10.88
C CYS A 401 1.81 16.19 -11.86
N LEU A 402 1.58 17.18 -12.71
CA LEU A 402 0.63 17.10 -13.82
C LEU A 402 1.42 17.03 -15.12
N ILE A 403 1.35 15.88 -15.79
CA ILE A 403 1.98 15.68 -17.11
C ILE A 403 0.92 15.99 -18.15
N SER A 404 1.08 17.07 -18.90
CA SER A 404 0.04 17.60 -19.80
C SER A 404 0.48 17.62 -21.27
N ASN A 405 -0.48 17.83 -22.17
CA ASN A 405 -0.24 18.01 -23.61
C ASN A 405 -0.13 19.47 -24.07
N TYR A 406 0.20 20.42 -23.18
CA TYR A 406 0.37 21.82 -23.58
C TYR A 406 1.40 22.54 -22.72
N HIS A 407 1.88 23.66 -23.26
CA HIS A 407 2.78 24.55 -22.54
C HIS A 407 1.99 25.59 -21.75
N MET A 408 2.52 25.96 -20.59
CA MET A 408 2.03 27.07 -19.78
C MET A 408 2.88 28.30 -20.07
N GLU A 409 2.25 29.42 -20.40
CA GLU A 409 2.94 30.71 -20.54
C GLU A 409 3.15 31.36 -19.16
N GLY A 410 4.40 31.69 -18.80
CA GLY A 410 4.76 32.41 -17.56
C GLY A 410 5.49 31.58 -16.50
N LYS A 411 6.05 32.26 -15.49
CA LYS A 411 6.68 31.59 -14.32
C LYS A 411 5.58 30.92 -13.49
N GLN A 412 5.69 29.61 -13.26
CA GLN A 412 4.83 28.91 -12.31
C GLN A 412 4.83 29.65 -10.97
N THR A 413 3.66 30.05 -10.49
CA THR A 413 3.51 30.61 -9.16
C THR A 413 3.79 29.50 -8.14
N SER A 414 4.58 29.78 -7.11
CA SER A 414 5.01 28.80 -6.10
C SER A 414 3.87 28.17 -5.28
N ASN A 415 2.61 28.61 -5.49
CA ASN A 415 1.47 28.32 -4.62
C ASN A 415 0.45 27.31 -5.21
N LEU A 416 0.73 26.68 -6.36
CA LEU A 416 -0.25 25.82 -7.05
C LEU A 416 -0.47 24.43 -6.41
N GLY A 417 0.41 24.03 -5.49
CA GLY A 417 0.34 22.74 -4.80
C GLY A 417 0.66 21.51 -5.68
N TYR A 418 1.03 21.72 -6.95
CA TYR A 418 1.50 20.72 -7.90
C TYR A 418 2.62 21.28 -8.79
N LYS A 419 3.40 20.40 -9.40
CA LYS A 419 4.43 20.72 -10.40
C LYS A 419 3.92 20.40 -11.80
N HIS A 420 3.90 21.37 -12.70
CA HIS A 420 3.51 21.11 -14.09
C HIS A 420 4.70 20.59 -14.89
N LEU A 421 4.51 19.45 -15.56
CA LEU A 421 5.47 18.85 -16.48
C LEU A 421 4.98 19.08 -17.91
N PRO A 422 5.59 20.03 -18.64
CA PRO A 422 5.19 20.30 -20.02
C PRO A 422 5.51 19.09 -20.91
N PRO A 423 4.81 18.95 -22.04
CA PRO A 423 4.98 17.79 -22.91
C PRO A 423 6.36 17.75 -23.58
N THR A 424 6.94 18.93 -23.81
CA THR A 424 8.29 19.10 -24.33
C THR A 424 9.04 20.06 -23.41
N SER A 425 10.28 19.74 -23.05
CA SER A 425 11.20 20.69 -22.42
C SER A 425 12.57 20.57 -23.06
N ASP A 426 13.49 21.46 -22.69
CA ASP A 426 14.93 21.37 -23.02
C ASP A 426 15.54 20.00 -22.70
N LYS A 427 14.83 19.19 -21.92
CA LYS A 427 15.25 17.89 -21.43
C LYS A 427 14.61 16.72 -22.19
N GLY A 428 13.72 16.95 -23.14
CA GLY A 428 13.09 15.91 -23.98
C GLY A 428 11.56 15.90 -23.94
N GLU A 429 10.98 15.18 -24.91
CA GLU A 429 9.54 14.99 -25.08
C GLU A 429 9.04 13.78 -24.28
N ILE A 430 7.87 13.90 -23.66
CA ILE A 430 7.21 12.80 -22.93
C ILE A 430 6.23 12.12 -23.88
N LEU A 431 6.27 10.79 -23.99
CA LEU A 431 5.31 10.02 -24.78
C LEU A 431 4.04 9.68 -23.99
N MET A 432 2.92 9.49 -24.69
CA MET A 432 1.63 9.13 -24.09
C MET A 432 1.71 7.87 -23.21
N TRP A 433 2.37 6.81 -23.71
CA TRP A 433 2.52 5.56 -22.96
C TRP A 433 3.38 5.74 -21.70
N GLU A 434 4.35 6.67 -21.72
CA GLU A 434 5.19 6.96 -20.55
C GLU A 434 4.39 7.68 -19.47
N ALA A 435 3.60 8.67 -19.85
CA ALA A 435 2.70 9.38 -18.94
C ALA A 435 1.64 8.43 -18.36
N ALA A 436 1.05 7.58 -19.19
CA ALA A 436 0.11 6.53 -18.77
C ALA A 436 0.77 5.54 -17.80
N ARG A 437 2.03 5.18 -18.02
CA ARG A 437 2.77 4.30 -17.12
C ARG A 437 3.08 4.95 -15.78
N CYS A 438 3.39 6.26 -15.76
CA CYS A 438 3.60 7.01 -14.52
C CYS A 438 2.34 7.07 -13.65
N THR A 439 1.18 7.35 -14.25
CA THR A 439 -0.08 7.50 -13.50
C THR A 439 -0.60 6.16 -12.96
N THR A 440 -0.30 5.04 -13.63
CA THR A 440 -0.73 3.67 -13.23
C THR A 440 0.27 2.94 -12.34
N ALA A 441 1.38 3.58 -11.95
CA ALA A 441 2.43 2.98 -11.13
C ALA A 441 2.05 2.92 -9.64
N ALA A 442 0.95 2.23 -9.33
CA ALA A 442 0.40 2.09 -7.99
C ALA A 442 1.42 1.36 -7.08
N PRO A 443 1.79 1.95 -5.91
CA PRO A 443 2.67 1.29 -4.96
C PRO A 443 2.16 -0.10 -4.61
N THR A 444 3.08 -1.06 -4.46
CA THR A 444 2.80 -2.49 -4.23
C THR A 444 2.25 -3.27 -5.44
N ILE A 445 1.70 -2.62 -6.47
CA ILE A 445 1.14 -3.28 -7.67
C ILE A 445 2.11 -3.23 -8.83
N PHE A 446 2.62 -2.05 -9.14
CA PHE A 446 3.55 -1.81 -10.24
C PHE A 446 4.75 -1.00 -9.76
N ASN A 447 5.91 -1.25 -10.37
CA ASN A 447 7.10 -0.47 -10.07
C ASN A 447 6.98 0.99 -10.48
N PRO A 448 7.64 1.93 -9.78
CA PRO A 448 7.72 3.33 -10.20
C PRO A 448 8.35 3.48 -11.59
N LYS A 449 7.82 4.40 -12.41
CA LYS A 449 8.31 4.70 -13.76
C LYS A 449 9.29 5.86 -13.74
N ARG A 450 10.49 5.66 -14.29
CA ARG A 450 11.48 6.72 -14.48
C ARG A 450 11.29 7.38 -15.85
N LEU A 451 11.00 8.68 -15.85
CA LEU A 451 11.10 9.54 -17.04
C LEU A 451 12.51 10.11 -17.08
N ARG A 452 13.21 9.92 -18.22
CA ARG A 452 14.65 10.16 -18.36
C ARG A 452 15.09 11.52 -17.81
N SER A 453 14.26 12.54 -17.93
CA SER A 453 14.66 13.91 -17.65
C SER A 453 13.79 14.65 -16.63
N TYR A 454 12.82 13.96 -16.05
CA TYR A 454 11.88 14.50 -15.08
C TYR A 454 11.96 13.80 -13.71
N GLY A 455 12.52 12.58 -13.65
CA GLY A 455 12.69 11.83 -12.40
C GLY A 455 11.89 10.53 -12.37
N THR A 456 11.75 9.96 -11.17
CA THR A 456 10.98 8.73 -10.95
C THR A 456 9.62 9.07 -10.36
N PHE A 457 8.59 8.53 -10.99
CA PHE A 457 7.19 8.77 -10.69
C PHE A 457 6.48 7.49 -10.29
N GLN A 458 5.52 7.64 -9.41
CA GLN A 458 4.55 6.64 -8.99
C GLN A 458 3.14 7.22 -9.17
N ASP A 459 2.13 6.40 -8.91
CA ASP A 459 0.72 6.75 -9.09
C ASP A 459 0.35 8.09 -8.42
N GLY A 460 -0.44 8.89 -9.13
CA GLY A 460 -0.99 10.18 -8.67
C GLY A 460 -1.98 10.03 -7.51
N GLY A 461 -2.58 8.85 -7.35
CA GLY A 461 -3.54 8.51 -6.31
C GLY A 461 -3.01 8.68 -4.90
N LEU A 462 -1.70 8.58 -4.69
CA LEU A 462 -1.08 8.86 -3.39
C LEU A 462 -1.37 10.26 -2.85
N ARG A 463 -1.57 11.23 -3.75
CA ARG A 463 -1.81 12.63 -3.38
C ARG A 463 -3.17 13.13 -3.84
N ASN A 464 -3.62 12.72 -5.02
CA ASN A 464 -4.91 13.10 -5.59
C ASN A 464 -5.47 11.98 -6.47
N ASN A 465 -6.20 11.05 -5.86
CA ASN A 465 -6.92 9.99 -6.58
C ASN A 465 -8.16 10.51 -7.31
N ASN A 466 -8.72 11.66 -6.87
CA ASN A 466 -9.64 12.46 -7.67
C ASN A 466 -8.94 13.74 -8.16
N PRO A 467 -8.70 13.90 -9.48
CA PRO A 467 -7.97 15.04 -10.02
C PRO A 467 -8.83 16.30 -10.20
N VAL A 468 -10.09 16.36 -9.73
CA VAL A 468 -10.98 17.51 -9.97
C VAL A 468 -10.37 18.85 -9.54
N ARG A 469 -9.85 18.93 -8.32
CA ARG A 469 -9.25 20.16 -7.77
C ARG A 469 -7.96 20.58 -8.49
N PRO A 470 -6.95 19.71 -8.69
CA PRO A 470 -5.78 20.08 -9.48
C PRO A 470 -6.13 20.40 -10.94
N GLY A 471 -7.15 19.75 -11.51
CA GLY A 471 -7.66 20.03 -12.84
C GLY A 471 -8.26 21.43 -12.98
N ILE A 472 -9.14 21.84 -12.05
CA ILE A 472 -9.72 23.20 -12.05
C ILE A 472 -8.64 24.27 -11.87
N ARG A 473 -7.70 24.07 -10.93
CA ARG A 473 -6.54 24.98 -10.76
C ARG A 473 -5.67 25.06 -12.01
N LEU A 474 -5.59 23.98 -12.78
CA LEU A 474 -4.85 23.97 -14.03
C LEU A 474 -5.59 24.75 -15.13
N VAL A 475 -6.92 24.63 -15.20
CA VAL A 475 -7.75 25.39 -16.15
C VAL A 475 -7.73 26.89 -15.84
N SER A 476 -7.82 27.30 -14.57
CA SER A 476 -7.79 28.72 -14.20
C SER A 476 -6.49 29.41 -14.63
N GLN A 477 -5.37 28.68 -14.58
CA GLN A 477 -4.08 29.17 -15.06
C GLN A 477 -4.02 29.28 -16.59
N ILE A 478 -4.67 28.36 -17.31
CA ILE A 478 -4.74 28.41 -18.78
C ILE A 478 -5.58 29.59 -19.26
N ARG A 479 -6.73 29.82 -18.61
CA ARG A 479 -7.73 30.79 -19.08
C ARG A 479 -7.69 32.13 -18.33
N LYS A 480 -6.63 32.40 -17.56
CA LYS A 480 -6.44 33.64 -16.77
C LYS A 480 -7.68 33.98 -15.91
N ASP A 481 -8.05 33.06 -15.02
CA ASP A 481 -9.13 33.25 -14.02
C ASP A 481 -10.58 33.26 -14.57
N SER A 482 -10.85 32.53 -15.65
CA SER A 482 -12.24 32.18 -16.00
C SER A 482 -12.61 30.79 -15.50
N ASP A 483 -13.82 30.70 -14.94
CA ASP A 483 -14.38 29.45 -14.41
C ASP A 483 -14.65 28.42 -15.51
N CYS A 484 -14.77 27.16 -15.08
CA CYS A 484 -15.21 26.09 -15.97
C CYS A 484 -16.72 26.17 -16.16
N ASP A 485 -17.18 26.19 -17.41
CA ASP A 485 -18.62 26.20 -17.71
C ASP A 485 -19.31 24.94 -17.17
N ILE A 486 -18.63 23.79 -17.26
CA ILE A 486 -19.07 22.48 -16.73
C ILE A 486 -17.87 21.69 -16.22
N VAL A 487 -18.07 20.98 -15.11
CA VAL A 487 -17.12 19.98 -14.58
C VAL A 487 -17.82 18.63 -14.44
N LEU A 488 -17.28 17.61 -15.09
CA LEU A 488 -17.72 16.22 -14.92
C LEU A 488 -16.60 15.40 -14.29
N SER A 489 -16.87 14.81 -13.13
CA SER A 489 -15.97 13.89 -12.45
C SER A 489 -16.52 12.47 -12.56
N ILE A 490 -15.69 11.52 -12.96
CA ILE A 490 -16.07 10.10 -13.11
C ILE A 490 -15.25 9.29 -12.10
N GLY A 491 -15.92 8.47 -11.31
CA GLY A 491 -15.32 7.59 -10.30
C GLY A 491 -15.31 6.12 -10.71
N ASN A 492 -14.49 5.34 -10.03
CA ASN A 492 -14.31 3.90 -10.23
C ASN A 492 -15.09 3.04 -9.20
N GLY A 493 -16.04 3.64 -8.48
CA GLY A 493 -16.81 2.99 -7.42
C GLY A 493 -16.40 3.47 -6.02
N PHE A 494 -17.28 3.27 -5.03
CA PHE A 494 -16.98 3.52 -3.62
C PHE A 494 -17.79 2.63 -2.69
N GLU A 495 -17.22 2.28 -1.54
CA GLU A 495 -17.88 1.53 -0.47
C GLU A 495 -18.99 2.39 0.18
N GLN A 496 -20.23 1.91 0.13
CA GLN A 496 -21.34 2.56 0.81
C GLN A 496 -21.33 2.19 2.30
N LYS A 497 -20.61 2.96 3.12
CA LYS A 497 -20.64 2.78 4.58
C LYS A 497 -21.96 3.32 5.15
N PRO A 498 -22.73 2.54 5.94
CA PRO A 498 -23.86 3.08 6.66
C PRO A 498 -23.34 4.16 7.64
N LEU A 499 -23.91 5.36 7.58
CA LEU A 499 -23.70 6.41 8.57
C LEU A 499 -24.06 5.86 9.95
N SER A 500 -23.06 5.43 10.72
CA SER A 500 -23.28 5.07 12.11
C SER A 500 -23.32 6.38 12.91
N PRO A 501 -24.45 6.73 13.55
CA PRO A 501 -24.58 7.97 14.33
C PRO A 501 -23.82 7.91 15.66
N VAL A 502 -23.12 6.82 15.94
CA VAL A 502 -22.40 6.60 17.19
C VAL A 502 -20.91 6.80 16.92
N ALA A 503 -20.41 7.97 17.31
CA ALA A 503 -18.98 8.13 17.55
C ALA A 503 -18.55 7.02 18.53
N SER A 504 -17.65 6.15 18.09
CA SER A 504 -17.16 5.06 18.93
C SER A 504 -16.48 5.64 20.17
N ASN A 505 -17.08 5.45 21.34
CA ASN A 505 -16.51 5.80 22.64
C ASN A 505 -15.37 4.86 23.07
N PHE A 506 -14.51 4.45 22.13
CA PHE A 506 -13.34 3.61 22.37
C PHE A 506 -12.07 4.42 22.11
N ARG A 507 -11.38 4.81 23.19
CA ARG A 507 -9.99 5.30 23.14
C ARG A 507 -9.05 4.11 23.25
N ASN A 508 -8.35 3.78 22.16
CA ASN A 508 -7.34 2.72 22.14
C ASN A 508 -5.93 3.32 22.05
N LEU A 509 -5.27 3.47 23.20
CA LEU A 509 -4.00 4.21 23.33
C LEU A 509 -2.80 3.64 22.52
N PHE A 510 -2.87 2.39 22.02
CA PHE A 510 -1.80 1.75 21.22
C PHE A 510 -2.19 1.41 19.77
N LEU A 511 -3.49 1.41 19.42
CA LEU A 511 -3.95 1.54 18.03
C LEU A 511 -3.69 2.95 17.48
N ASP A 512 -3.41 3.88 18.40
CA ASP A 512 -3.00 5.26 18.22
C ASP A 512 -1.45 5.44 18.17
N GLY A 513 -0.69 4.41 17.78
CA GLY A 513 0.73 4.59 17.49
C GLY A 513 0.93 5.57 16.32
N ALA A 514 1.83 6.56 16.45
CA ALA A 514 2.01 7.63 15.46
C ALA A 514 2.19 7.12 14.02
N LEU A 515 2.90 6.00 13.81
CA LEU A 515 3.16 5.38 12.50
C LEU A 515 1.96 4.62 11.92
N ALA A 516 1.16 3.93 12.74
CA ALA A 516 -0.05 3.26 12.29
C ALA A 516 -1.18 4.26 12.05
N ARG A 517 -1.25 5.33 12.85
CA ARG A 517 -2.05 6.53 12.55
C ARG A 517 -1.56 7.22 11.30
N LEU A 518 -0.25 7.36 11.09
CA LEU A 518 0.28 7.95 9.88
C LEU A 518 -0.07 7.09 8.67
N TYR A 519 0.15 5.77 8.71
CA TYR A 519 -0.11 4.85 7.61
C TYR A 519 -1.61 4.74 7.30
N ARG A 520 -2.46 4.58 8.34
CA ARG A 520 -3.92 4.57 8.17
C ARG A 520 -4.44 5.93 7.75
N ALA A 521 -4.02 7.03 8.37
CA ALA A 521 -4.38 8.38 7.91
C ALA A 521 -3.79 8.71 6.54
N SER A 522 -2.72 8.04 6.09
CA SER A 522 -2.16 8.17 4.73
C SER A 522 -2.89 7.31 3.72
N MET A 523 -3.56 6.23 4.14
CA MET A 523 -4.38 5.35 3.29
C MET A 523 -5.87 5.74 3.27
N GLU A 524 -6.37 6.28 4.38
CA GLU A 524 -7.73 6.82 4.58
C GLU A 524 -7.78 8.34 4.38
N SER A 525 -6.65 9.01 4.09
CA SER A 525 -6.65 10.44 3.78
C SER A 525 -7.57 10.72 2.59
N LEU A 526 -8.15 11.93 2.62
CA LEU A 526 -8.86 12.56 1.49
C LEU A 526 -8.14 12.39 0.14
N SER A 527 -6.81 12.19 0.13
CA SER A 527 -6.00 11.99 -1.08
C SER A 527 -6.26 10.69 -1.83
N LEU A 528 -6.55 9.58 -1.13
CA LEU A 528 -6.73 8.25 -1.76
C LEU A 528 -8.19 7.86 -1.94
N ASN A 529 -9.11 8.37 -1.13
CA ASN A 529 -10.54 8.16 -1.36
C ASN A 529 -11.09 9.22 -2.34
N GLY A 530 -11.31 8.81 -3.58
CA GLY A 530 -11.79 9.70 -4.64
C GLY A 530 -13.19 10.28 -4.40
N GLN A 531 -14.04 9.61 -3.60
CA GLN A 531 -15.36 10.09 -3.21
C GLN A 531 -15.24 11.21 -2.16
N ASN A 532 -14.45 11.02 -1.10
CA ASN A 532 -14.25 12.07 -0.10
C ASN A 532 -13.64 13.35 -0.69
N SER A 533 -12.70 13.21 -1.65
CA SER A 533 -12.14 14.37 -2.36
C SER A 533 -13.16 15.06 -3.27
N TRP A 534 -14.15 14.34 -3.79
CA TRP A 534 -15.26 14.94 -4.53
C TRP A 534 -16.19 15.69 -3.57
N ASP A 535 -16.55 15.07 -2.45
CA ASP A 535 -17.46 15.66 -1.47
C ASP A 535 -16.88 16.97 -0.90
N ASP A 536 -15.59 17.00 -0.55
CA ASP A 536 -14.90 18.23 -0.12
C ASP A 536 -14.94 19.33 -1.20
N HIS A 537 -14.74 18.97 -2.47
CA HIS A 537 -14.87 19.91 -3.59
C HIS A 537 -16.30 20.44 -3.72
N TRP A 538 -17.28 19.53 -3.77
CA TRP A 538 -18.69 19.85 -3.98
C TRP A 538 -19.28 20.74 -2.88
N HIS A 539 -18.98 20.43 -1.61
CA HIS A 539 -19.45 21.24 -0.48
C HIS A 539 -18.77 22.62 -0.41
N GLY A 540 -17.60 22.78 -1.02
CA GLY A 540 -16.92 24.07 -1.13
C GLY A 540 -17.48 25.02 -2.19
N LEU A 541 -18.41 24.56 -3.04
CA LEU A 541 -19.03 25.36 -4.09
C LEU A 541 -20.30 26.08 -3.61
N ASP A 542 -20.60 27.23 -4.19
CA ASP A 542 -21.90 27.88 -4.05
C ASP A 542 -23.00 27.17 -4.86
N GLU A 543 -24.27 27.46 -4.54
CA GLU A 543 -25.43 26.79 -5.14
C GLU A 543 -25.62 27.04 -6.64
N GLU A 544 -25.07 28.13 -7.18
CA GLU A 544 -25.12 28.39 -8.63
C GLU A 544 -24.07 27.55 -9.34
N THR A 545 -22.83 27.52 -8.83
CA THR A 545 -21.72 26.75 -9.38
C THR A 545 -21.94 25.23 -9.28
N LYS A 546 -22.63 24.76 -8.24
CA LYS A 546 -23.01 23.34 -8.09
C LYS A 546 -23.80 22.80 -9.29
N LYS A 547 -24.68 23.62 -9.89
CA LYS A 547 -25.52 23.20 -11.04
C LYS A 547 -24.70 22.79 -12.26
N ASN A 548 -23.45 23.24 -12.34
CA ASN A 548 -22.54 22.99 -13.45
C ASN A 548 -21.51 21.91 -13.13
N HIS A 549 -21.57 21.31 -11.94
CA HIS A 549 -20.66 20.25 -11.50
C HIS A 549 -21.42 18.93 -11.40
N PHE A 550 -20.87 17.87 -11.98
CA PHE A 550 -21.52 16.55 -12.06
C PHE A 550 -20.56 15.46 -11.62
N ARG A 551 -21.08 14.43 -10.95
CA ARG A 551 -20.33 13.23 -10.55
C ARG A 551 -21.07 11.98 -10.98
N LEU A 552 -20.37 11.13 -11.71
CA LEU A 552 -20.78 9.75 -11.96
C LEU A 552 -19.91 8.85 -11.11
N ASN A 553 -20.49 8.12 -10.16
CA ASN A 553 -19.78 7.16 -9.34
C ASN A 553 -20.71 6.00 -8.95
N LEU A 554 -20.18 4.78 -8.86
CA LEU A 554 -20.95 3.59 -8.54
C LEU A 554 -20.93 3.32 -7.02
N PRO A 555 -22.07 3.40 -6.30
CA PRO A 555 -22.14 2.89 -4.93
C PRO A 555 -22.07 1.36 -4.97
N LEU A 556 -21.05 0.80 -4.34
CA LEU A 556 -20.84 -0.65 -4.26
C LEU A 556 -21.55 -1.22 -3.02
N GLU A 557 -22.29 -2.32 -3.22
CA GLU A 557 -22.91 -3.08 -2.14
C GLU A 557 -21.85 -3.95 -1.44
N GLY A 558 -21.41 -3.54 -0.26
CA GLY A 558 -20.39 -4.24 0.52
C GLY A 558 -18.98 -3.65 0.36
N LYS A 559 -17.95 -4.41 0.74
CA LYS A 559 -16.56 -3.94 0.76
C LYS A 559 -16.04 -3.68 -0.66
N GLU A 560 -15.31 -2.59 -0.84
CA GLU A 560 -14.58 -2.30 -2.08
C GLU A 560 -13.70 -3.49 -2.51
N PRO A 561 -13.78 -3.92 -3.79
CA PRO A 561 -12.94 -4.99 -4.30
C PRO A 561 -11.48 -4.55 -4.42
N SER A 562 -10.57 -5.52 -4.51
CA SER A 562 -9.17 -5.21 -4.82
C SER A 562 -9.06 -4.62 -6.23
N ILE A 563 -8.17 -3.63 -6.41
CA ILE A 563 -7.97 -2.95 -7.70
C ILE A 563 -7.47 -3.88 -8.82
N ASP A 564 -6.94 -5.05 -8.46
CA ASP A 564 -6.47 -6.09 -9.38
C ASP A 564 -7.40 -7.34 -9.42
N ASP A 565 -8.61 -7.25 -8.87
CA ASP A 565 -9.61 -8.32 -8.93
C ASP A 565 -10.31 -8.36 -10.30
N THR A 566 -9.73 -9.13 -11.21
CA THR A 566 -10.29 -9.33 -12.56
C THR A 566 -11.51 -10.26 -12.59
N GLY A 567 -11.76 -11.03 -11.52
CA GLY A 567 -12.81 -12.04 -11.48
C GLY A 567 -14.23 -11.47 -11.38
N ILE A 568 -14.35 -10.19 -11.01
CA ILE A 568 -15.64 -9.52 -10.80
C ILE A 568 -15.98 -8.47 -11.87
N MET A 569 -15.17 -8.34 -12.93
CA MET A 569 -15.36 -7.27 -13.93
C MET A 569 -16.76 -7.30 -14.57
N ASP A 570 -17.30 -8.47 -14.86
CA ASP A 570 -18.65 -8.61 -15.43
C ASP A 570 -19.72 -8.11 -14.44
N SER A 571 -19.55 -8.43 -13.15
CA SER A 571 -20.44 -7.95 -12.09
C SER A 571 -20.38 -6.42 -11.98
N LEU A 572 -19.19 -5.84 -12.00
CA LEU A 572 -19.00 -4.38 -11.98
C LEU A 572 -19.66 -3.71 -13.19
N TYR A 573 -19.47 -4.27 -14.39
CA TYR A 573 -20.10 -3.77 -15.60
C TYR A 573 -21.63 -3.77 -15.49
N GLN A 574 -22.23 -4.88 -15.03
CA GLN A 574 -23.68 -4.98 -14.85
C GLN A 574 -24.20 -3.99 -13.80
N GLN A 575 -23.48 -3.79 -12.70
CA GLN A 575 -23.83 -2.82 -11.68
C GLN A 575 -23.76 -1.38 -12.22
N THR A 576 -22.71 -1.02 -12.97
CA THR A 576 -22.61 0.29 -13.63
C THR A 576 -23.76 0.51 -14.63
N MET A 577 -24.12 -0.49 -15.43
CA MET A 577 -25.23 -0.38 -16.37
C MET A 577 -26.59 -0.17 -15.69
N ARG A 578 -26.75 -0.64 -14.45
CA ARG A 578 -27.96 -0.38 -13.63
C ARG A 578 -27.92 0.99 -12.96
N HIS A 579 -26.73 1.56 -12.75
CA HIS A 579 -26.53 2.81 -12.01
C HIS A 579 -25.97 3.92 -12.92
N GLN A 580 -26.76 4.34 -13.91
CA GLN A 580 -26.30 5.32 -14.90
C GLN A 580 -26.28 6.77 -14.37
N GLY A 581 -26.87 7.05 -13.20
CA GLY A 581 -27.00 8.42 -12.69
C GLY A 581 -27.87 9.31 -13.59
N ASP A 582 -27.76 10.63 -13.45
CA ASP A 582 -28.50 11.58 -14.29
C ASP A 582 -27.78 11.89 -15.61
N MET A 583 -27.74 10.90 -16.50
CA MET A 583 -27.13 11.07 -17.82
C MET A 583 -27.84 12.12 -18.67
N ILE A 584 -29.15 12.31 -18.49
CA ILE A 584 -29.94 13.20 -19.33
C ILE A 584 -29.57 14.66 -19.05
N GLU A 585 -29.49 15.05 -17.78
CA GLU A 585 -29.06 16.40 -17.40
C GLU A 585 -27.62 16.67 -17.81
N ILE A 586 -26.71 15.71 -17.62
CA ILE A 586 -25.31 15.84 -18.05
C ILE A 586 -25.24 16.05 -19.57
N ILE A 587 -25.93 15.22 -20.36
CA ILE A 587 -25.97 15.36 -21.83
C ILE A 587 -26.51 16.73 -22.23
N ARG A 588 -27.58 17.19 -21.57
CA ARG A 588 -28.18 18.50 -21.82
C ARG A 588 -27.20 19.64 -21.55
N ALA A 589 -26.53 19.60 -20.40
CA ALA A 589 -25.56 20.62 -20.01
C ALA A 589 -24.37 20.65 -21.00
N PHE A 590 -23.80 19.48 -21.33
CA PHE A 590 -22.70 19.39 -22.29
C PHE A 590 -23.10 19.90 -23.69
N LYS A 591 -24.32 19.62 -24.15
CA LYS A 591 -24.83 20.20 -25.40
C LYS A 591 -24.88 21.72 -25.34
N ALA A 592 -25.37 22.30 -24.23
CA ALA A 592 -25.50 23.75 -24.06
C ALA A 592 -24.14 24.48 -24.15
N VAL A 593 -23.05 23.90 -23.64
CA VAL A 593 -21.71 24.52 -23.69
C VAL A 593 -20.89 24.16 -24.94
N THR A 594 -21.45 23.35 -25.85
CA THR A 594 -20.74 22.91 -27.06
C THR A 594 -20.90 23.88 -28.22
N PHE A 595 -21.83 24.83 -28.14
CA PHE A 595 -22.06 25.83 -29.17
C PHE A 595 -22.45 27.19 -28.59
N PHE A 596 -22.27 28.23 -29.39
CA PHE A 596 -22.91 29.52 -29.19
C PHE A 596 -23.42 30.05 -30.53
N PHE A 597 -24.42 30.92 -30.47
CA PHE A 597 -25.00 31.58 -31.64
C PHE A 597 -24.46 33.00 -31.70
N GLU A 598 -23.71 33.31 -32.75
CA GLU A 598 -23.20 34.65 -33.02
C GLU A 598 -24.07 35.31 -34.08
N LEU A 599 -24.48 36.57 -33.85
CA LEU A 599 -25.24 37.33 -34.83
C LEU A 599 -24.30 37.84 -35.93
N ASP A 600 -24.59 37.47 -37.18
CA ASP A 600 -23.84 37.97 -38.34
C ASP A 600 -24.21 39.44 -38.65
N ARG A 601 -25.40 39.86 -38.18
CA ARG A 601 -25.92 41.22 -38.31
C ARG A 601 -26.94 41.54 -37.22
N SER A 602 -27.22 42.84 -37.06
CA SER A 602 -28.27 43.33 -36.18
C SER A 602 -29.61 42.67 -36.49
N ILE A 603 -30.40 42.43 -35.43
CA ILE A 603 -31.74 41.87 -35.50
C ILE A 603 -32.61 42.76 -36.39
N VAL A 604 -33.35 42.16 -37.32
CA VAL A 604 -34.28 42.86 -38.21
C VAL A 604 -35.69 42.63 -37.69
N GLU A 605 -36.42 43.72 -37.46
CA GLU A 605 -37.85 43.66 -37.13
C GLU A 605 -38.67 43.48 -38.42
N ASP A 606 -39.51 42.44 -38.46
CA ASP A 606 -40.43 42.15 -39.57
C ASP A 606 -41.85 41.91 -39.03
N GLY A 607 -42.60 43.00 -38.86
CA GLY A 607 -43.94 42.96 -38.29
C GLY A 607 -43.94 42.45 -36.84
N PRO A 608 -44.71 41.38 -36.49
CA PRO A 608 -44.71 40.81 -35.14
C PRO A 608 -43.51 39.86 -34.88
N HIS A 609 -42.59 39.70 -35.84
CA HIS A 609 -41.48 38.77 -35.76
C HIS A 609 -40.14 39.49 -35.72
N PHE A 610 -39.17 38.86 -35.06
CA PHE A 610 -37.77 39.23 -35.12
C PHE A 610 -37.03 38.23 -36.01
N ILE A 611 -36.30 38.72 -37.01
CA ILE A 611 -35.44 37.91 -37.87
C ILE A 611 -33.99 38.11 -37.45
N CYS A 612 -33.38 37.03 -36.98
CA CYS A 612 -31.98 36.97 -36.62
C CYS A 612 -31.22 36.19 -37.70
N TYR A 613 -30.09 36.74 -38.13
CA TYR A 613 -29.14 36.02 -38.97
C TYR A 613 -27.86 35.85 -38.19
N GLY A 614 -27.38 34.63 -38.13
CA GLY A 614 -26.24 34.30 -37.31
C GLY A 614 -25.67 32.95 -37.63
N SER A 615 -24.45 32.77 -37.14
CA SER A 615 -23.66 31.57 -37.28
C SER A 615 -23.66 30.80 -35.97
N VAL A 616 -23.92 29.49 -36.03
CA VAL A 616 -23.69 28.61 -34.87
C VAL A 616 -22.24 28.17 -34.87
N LEU A 617 -21.48 28.70 -33.91
CA LEU A 617 -20.11 28.28 -33.68
C LEU A 617 -20.11 27.11 -32.70
N SER A 618 -19.65 25.95 -33.17
CA SER A 618 -19.68 24.70 -32.40
C SER A 618 -18.28 24.11 -32.27
N ARG A 619 -18.01 23.50 -31.12
CA ARG A 619 -16.83 22.65 -30.90
C ARG A 619 -17.00 21.24 -31.47
N SER A 620 -18.19 20.90 -31.97
CA SER A 620 -18.45 19.59 -32.59
C SER A 620 -17.59 19.39 -33.84
N PRO A 621 -16.93 18.22 -34.01
CA PRO A 621 -16.22 17.89 -35.24
C PRO A 621 -17.18 17.67 -36.44
N ASP A 622 -18.47 17.46 -36.18
CA ASP A 622 -19.54 17.35 -37.16
C ASP A 622 -20.68 18.30 -36.76
N ALA A 623 -20.52 19.58 -37.11
CA ALA A 623 -21.51 20.62 -36.82
C ALA A 623 -22.88 20.34 -37.49
N PRO A 624 -22.96 19.90 -38.76
CA PRO A 624 -24.25 19.56 -39.38
C PRO A 624 -25.04 18.49 -38.62
N ARG A 625 -24.39 17.39 -38.22
CA ARG A 625 -25.06 16.34 -37.44
C ARG A 625 -25.45 16.84 -36.05
N PHE A 626 -24.58 17.61 -35.40
CA PHE A 626 -24.85 18.19 -34.09
C PHE A 626 -26.13 19.03 -34.10
N ILE A 627 -26.28 19.91 -35.08
CA ILE A 627 -27.47 20.76 -35.20
C ILE A 627 -28.73 19.93 -35.45
N ARG A 628 -28.68 18.92 -36.34
CA ARG A 628 -29.83 18.04 -36.58
C ARG A 628 -30.31 17.35 -35.30
N LEU A 629 -29.36 16.86 -34.49
CA LEU A 629 -29.66 16.25 -33.20
C LEU A 629 -30.22 17.28 -32.22
N LEU A 630 -29.64 18.48 -32.15
CA LEU A 630 -30.13 19.55 -31.27
C LEU A 630 -31.59 19.92 -31.58
N THR A 631 -31.94 20.08 -32.86
CA THR A 631 -33.31 20.40 -33.28
C THR A 631 -34.27 19.23 -33.05
N SER A 632 -33.81 17.99 -33.21
CA SER A 632 -34.61 16.79 -32.95
C SER A 632 -34.87 16.56 -31.47
N ASP A 633 -33.85 16.77 -30.62
CA ASP A 633 -33.92 16.51 -29.19
C ASP A 633 -34.65 17.64 -28.44
N TYR A 634 -34.65 18.85 -29.00
CA TYR A 634 -35.29 20.04 -28.42
C TYR A 634 -36.16 20.79 -29.43
N PRO A 635 -37.24 20.16 -29.96
CA PRO A 635 -38.09 20.76 -30.99
C PRO A 635 -38.85 22.00 -30.51
N TYR A 636 -38.92 22.22 -29.20
CA TYR A 636 -39.58 23.35 -28.56
C TYR A 636 -38.62 24.36 -27.93
N ALA A 637 -37.33 24.35 -28.32
CA ALA A 637 -36.37 25.33 -27.85
C ALA A 637 -36.82 26.76 -28.21
N GLN A 638 -36.54 27.72 -27.31
CA GLN A 638 -36.95 29.12 -27.45
C GLN A 638 -35.76 30.03 -27.15
N PHE A 639 -35.69 31.15 -27.88
CA PHE A 639 -34.79 32.24 -27.54
C PHE A 639 -35.42 33.12 -26.48
N PHE A 640 -34.61 33.55 -25.52
CA PHE A 640 -35.00 34.48 -24.48
C PHE A 640 -34.15 35.74 -24.60
N ASN A 641 -34.78 36.90 -24.44
CA ASN A 641 -34.10 38.18 -24.28
C ASN A 641 -34.54 38.79 -22.95
N ASN A 642 -33.60 39.03 -22.04
CA ASN A 642 -33.87 39.56 -20.69
C ASN A 642 -35.04 38.87 -19.97
N GLY A 643 -35.11 37.53 -20.04
CA GLY A 643 -36.16 36.72 -19.40
C GLY A 643 -37.49 36.65 -20.18
N THR A 644 -37.63 37.37 -21.29
CA THR A 644 -38.82 37.31 -22.15
C THR A 644 -38.61 36.29 -23.27
N SER A 645 -39.50 35.30 -23.36
CA SER A 645 -39.50 34.34 -24.46
C SER A 645 -39.89 35.02 -25.76
N LEU A 646 -39.09 34.85 -26.80
CA LEU A 646 -39.36 35.40 -28.14
C LEU A 646 -40.36 34.54 -28.95
N ARG A 647 -40.79 33.38 -28.42
CA ARG A 647 -41.71 32.40 -29.02
C ARG A 647 -41.32 31.94 -30.45
N ALA A 648 -41.99 30.86 -30.90
CA ALA A 648 -41.76 30.05 -32.11
C ALA A 648 -40.64 30.49 -33.08
N THR A 649 -39.52 29.79 -33.04
CA THR A 649 -38.43 29.94 -34.01
C THR A 649 -38.60 28.94 -35.15
N THR A 650 -38.74 29.44 -36.38
CA THR A 650 -38.49 28.60 -37.58
C THR A 650 -37.01 28.72 -37.92
N ILE A 651 -36.22 27.69 -37.58
CA ILE A 651 -34.78 27.69 -37.87
C ILE A 651 -34.57 27.26 -39.33
N GLY A 652 -34.29 28.22 -40.21
CA GLY A 652 -33.82 27.94 -41.57
C GLY A 652 -32.31 27.68 -41.57
N LEU A 653 -31.89 26.42 -41.70
CA LEU A 653 -30.47 26.06 -41.73
C LEU A 653 -29.95 26.01 -43.16
N GLN A 654 -29.04 26.92 -43.50
CA GLN A 654 -28.28 26.85 -44.75
C GLN A 654 -26.93 26.19 -44.48
N LEU A 655 -26.82 24.89 -44.81
CA LEU A 655 -25.57 24.14 -44.64
C LEU A 655 -24.56 24.58 -45.71
N PRO A 656 -23.29 24.86 -45.35
CA PRO A 656 -22.26 25.18 -46.34
C PRO A 656 -22.02 23.96 -47.24
N THR A 657 -22.10 24.16 -48.56
CA THR A 657 -21.68 23.18 -49.55
C THR A 657 -20.17 22.97 -49.46
N PRO A 658 -19.65 21.74 -49.61
CA PRO A 658 -18.22 21.47 -49.46
C PRO A 658 -17.45 22.19 -50.58
N ALA A 659 -16.67 23.20 -50.21
CA ALA A 659 -15.75 23.89 -51.10
C ALA A 659 -14.60 22.95 -51.51
N SER A 660 -14.37 22.83 -52.82
CA SER A 660 -13.19 22.20 -53.40
C SER A 660 -11.92 22.79 -52.80
N LYS A 661 -11.01 21.94 -52.30
CA LYS A 661 -9.69 22.34 -51.78
C LYS A 661 -8.93 23.18 -52.81
N GLY A 662 -8.86 24.49 -52.60
CA GLY A 662 -7.80 25.36 -53.12
C GLY A 662 -6.81 25.63 -52.01
N TYR A 663 -5.57 25.17 -52.16
CA TYR A 663 -4.46 25.54 -51.27
C TYR A 663 -4.19 27.06 -51.39
N PRO A 664 -3.97 27.80 -50.29
CA PRO A 664 -3.53 29.18 -50.37
C PRO A 664 -2.04 29.24 -50.73
N ASN A 665 -1.75 29.94 -51.82
CA ASN A 665 -0.39 30.25 -52.26
C ASN A 665 0.34 31.11 -51.22
N GLN A 666 1.64 30.84 -51.16
CA GLN A 666 2.66 31.49 -50.35
C GLN A 666 2.70 33.01 -50.54
N LEU A 667 3.06 33.69 -49.45
CA LEU A 667 3.68 35.01 -49.46
C LEU A 667 4.97 34.99 -50.30
N SER A 668 4.93 35.61 -51.47
CA SER A 668 6.08 36.16 -52.19
C SER A 668 5.70 37.62 -52.51
N GLY A 669 6.29 38.65 -51.89
CA GLY A 669 7.71 38.95 -52.03
C GLY A 669 7.94 39.50 -53.43
N GLU A 670 7.68 40.80 -53.62
CA GLU A 670 7.96 41.54 -54.85
C GLU A 670 9.41 41.29 -55.32
N PRO A 671 9.64 40.97 -56.61
CA PRO A 671 10.92 41.21 -57.23
C PRO A 671 10.89 42.55 -57.96
N LYS A 672 11.70 43.49 -57.46
CA LYS A 672 12.21 44.62 -58.24
C LYS A 672 13.05 44.08 -59.39
N THR A 673 12.60 44.30 -60.62
CA THR A 673 13.43 44.14 -61.82
C THR A 673 14.24 45.42 -62.05
N ALA A 674 15.57 45.30 -62.01
CA ALA A 674 16.49 46.19 -62.71
C ALA A 674 17.58 45.32 -63.37
N PRO A 675 18.05 45.68 -64.58
CA PRO A 675 18.72 44.77 -65.50
C PRO A 675 20.23 44.76 -65.27
N CYS A 676 20.89 43.63 -65.54
CA CYS A 676 22.32 43.63 -65.81
C CYS A 676 22.66 42.70 -66.99
N TYR A 677 23.57 43.25 -67.79
CA TYR A 677 24.13 42.80 -69.04
C TYR A 677 24.87 41.45 -68.96
N THR A 678 25.00 40.84 -70.13
CA THR A 678 26.13 40.00 -70.62
C THR A 678 27.46 40.41 -69.99
N ASP A 679 28.38 39.53 -69.60
CA ASP A 679 28.90 38.31 -70.25
C ASP A 679 29.18 37.17 -69.24
#